data_AF-A0A7C4ATD1-F1
#
_entry.id   AF-A0A7C4ATD1-F1
#
_cell.length_a   1.000
_cell.length_b   1.000
_cell.length_c   1.000
_cell.angle_alpha   90.00
_cell.angle_beta   90.00
_cell.angle_gamma   90.00
#
_symmetry.space_group_name_H-M   'P 1'
#
loop_
_entity.id
_entity.type
_entity.pdbx_description
1 polymer ?
#
loop_
_entity_poly.entity_id
_entity_poly.type
_entity_poly.pdbx_seq_one_letter_code
_entity_poly.pdbx_strand_id
1 'polypeptide(L)'
;MSQEIVTNYLISLIAKQVEDNGLVVWYDPDKNYTDVVKKLKLPNTEVFCYEGSFFHLRWRIDQQKLMDGEEPPRLVVYVPMAQDKTHHALIELEAAGVIMQPGQQPPPRNTRLAVVAYNALKGVLGEEAATEIEKKAEAGRLTLADLDALADKSGEISKGVIALIFGTGNPQEVALSFLDNYRFDEIIAPKDAKGELAELLGHEFGFDAPDGAGLDDLRRRLARHVLMTDLISGLGETVPSSLASVPVATTPAATAACVELARAWRLRRDRRNSYVAAALRVEKEFNLDSLTFEPEAMKKIETFPAIERALLRHAENRLLEETDGDMLLLAESRKAGFWCDAEPKLQARWALVAAAAEVLLEAERVEKALKKSPRSITGMVKEYAEGTEPWCLLDTRHRQMESHWYNFEPHGDDHDSIEKLVIQARRRYMAVGSEIARLFLECLAKEGLPTAHNQLSAELLRQCEVFENHVKPFLAEKKTAYVWVDALRFEMGRELARLLREDFEVELHPALAAVPTVTEIGMAALLPGAQGDAKVVTAGSGKLALEINGTVIKDRKDRLTLLKEHAGVEVFDTKLDNLLPKPSKKVREGIENAQLILVTSQEIDELCEQDNITQARRQMDDVLNDLRRGIRMLVNMGIERIVLAADHGHLFADELSEDMKVDSPGGETADLHRRVWVGHGGNADDAFLRAPLSALGMEGDFDLATPWTFACFKCKGGAKAFFHGGLSPQELLVPVMILSPSSKPSAGPPVGITWKLVPGSQKLTTRFFSVQIVGMNSGLFDIAPPKVRVELRAKGKIVSRAVSASYGFEEATGDVALRNDESDHKKIAPNTITLMITEEPDQKSVGLYLLDAATGAELARLEKIEVSIAM
;
A
#
# COMPACT_ATOMS: atom_id res chain seq x y z
N MET A 1 5.46 -4.34 -42.95
CA MET A 1 6.62 -4.42 -43.88
C MET A 1 6.87 -3.00 -44.34
N SER A 2 8.10 -2.50 -44.20
CA SER A 2 8.46 -1.16 -44.64
C SER A 2 8.21 -1.04 -46.13
N GLN A 3 7.62 0.06 -46.58
CA GLN A 3 7.37 0.30 -48.01
C GLN A 3 8.66 0.73 -48.73
N GLU A 4 9.76 1.00 -48.01
CA GLU A 4 11.09 1.30 -48.56
C GLU A 4 11.01 2.27 -49.75
N ILE A 5 10.22 3.35 -49.63
CA ILE A 5 9.77 4.20 -50.74
C ILE A 5 10.94 4.88 -51.45
N VAL A 6 11.93 5.38 -50.69
CA VAL A 6 13.11 6.07 -51.24
C VAL A 6 14.02 5.06 -51.91
N THR A 7 14.22 3.90 -51.29
CA THR A 7 14.95 2.78 -51.88
C THR A 7 14.28 2.30 -53.18
N ASN A 8 12.96 2.13 -53.19
CA ASN A 8 12.20 1.71 -54.38
C ASN A 8 12.24 2.76 -55.49
N TYR A 9 12.20 4.05 -55.15
CA TYR A 9 12.38 5.12 -56.12
C TYR A 9 13.77 5.06 -56.77
N LEU A 10 14.84 4.88 -55.99
CA LEU A 10 16.19 4.67 -56.51
C LEU A 10 16.27 3.44 -57.42
N ILE A 11 15.71 2.31 -57.00
CA ILE A 11 15.68 1.07 -57.81
C ILE A 11 14.96 1.34 -59.13
N SER A 12 13.86 2.09 -59.12
CA SER A 12 13.13 2.45 -60.34
C SER A 12 13.95 3.34 -61.29
N LEU A 13 14.77 4.26 -60.75
CA LEU A 13 15.69 5.06 -61.54
C LEU A 13 16.75 4.20 -62.22
N ILE A 14 17.37 3.28 -61.47
CA ILE A 14 18.38 2.36 -62.01
C ILE A 14 17.75 1.43 -63.06
N ALA A 15 16.59 0.85 -62.75
CA ALA A 15 15.86 -0.03 -63.66
C ALA A 15 15.57 0.66 -65.00
N LYS A 16 15.12 1.92 -64.95
CA LYS A 16 14.88 2.73 -66.14
C LYS A 16 16.15 3.01 -66.94
N GLN A 17 17.27 3.32 -66.27
CA GLN A 17 18.54 3.53 -66.99
C GLN A 17 19.05 2.24 -67.66
N VAL A 18 18.86 1.08 -67.04
CA VAL A 18 19.15 -0.24 -67.64
C VAL A 18 18.22 -0.54 -68.81
N GLU A 19 16.94 -0.18 -68.72
CA GLU A 19 15.98 -0.34 -69.83
C GLU A 19 16.33 0.54 -71.02
N ASP A 20 16.65 1.81 -70.78
CA ASP A 20 16.91 2.80 -71.83
C ASP A 20 18.32 2.63 -72.45
N ASN A 21 19.31 2.12 -71.71
CA ASN A 21 20.73 2.16 -72.13
C ASN A 21 21.48 0.81 -72.00
N GLY A 22 20.84 -0.23 -71.47
CA GLY A 22 21.46 -1.54 -71.22
C GLY A 22 22.40 -1.54 -70.02
N LEU A 23 23.52 -0.81 -70.11
CA LEU A 23 24.61 -0.85 -69.13
C LEU A 23 24.65 0.41 -68.25
N VAL A 24 24.68 0.23 -66.94
CA VAL A 24 24.82 1.30 -65.94
C VAL A 24 26.08 1.11 -65.09
N VAL A 25 26.98 2.08 -65.08
CA VAL A 25 28.08 2.18 -64.12
C VAL A 25 27.66 3.15 -63.00
N TRP A 26 27.49 2.63 -61.79
CA TRP A 26 26.96 3.36 -60.65
C TRP A 26 28.06 3.62 -59.60
N TYR A 27 28.45 4.89 -59.46
CA TYR A 27 29.39 5.35 -58.44
C TYR A 27 28.67 5.88 -57.20
N ASP A 28 29.00 5.34 -56.03
CA ASP A 28 28.47 5.75 -54.72
C ASP A 28 29.63 6.07 -53.75
N PRO A 29 30.23 7.27 -53.83
CA PRO A 29 31.36 7.65 -52.99
C PRO A 29 31.02 7.67 -51.49
N ASP A 30 29.78 8.02 -51.15
CA ASP A 30 29.30 8.16 -49.78
C ASP A 30 28.80 6.83 -49.19
N LYS A 31 28.74 5.78 -50.01
CA LYS A 31 28.34 4.41 -49.65
C LYS A 31 26.91 4.30 -49.12
N ASN A 32 26.06 5.26 -49.45
CA ASN A 32 24.66 5.34 -49.02
C ASN A 32 23.82 4.14 -49.45
N TYR A 33 24.23 3.41 -50.49
CA TYR A 33 23.43 2.38 -51.15
C TYR A 33 24.06 0.98 -51.17
N THR A 34 25.10 0.77 -50.37
CA THR A 34 25.85 -0.49 -50.31
C THR A 34 24.97 -1.69 -49.95
N ASP A 35 23.94 -1.50 -49.13
CA ASP A 35 23.01 -2.58 -48.78
C ASP A 35 21.86 -2.74 -49.80
N VAL A 36 21.52 -1.68 -50.54
CA VAL A 36 20.53 -1.74 -51.62
C VAL A 36 21.06 -2.61 -52.76
N VAL A 37 22.30 -2.38 -53.20
CA VAL A 37 22.87 -3.10 -54.33
C VAL A 37 22.96 -4.61 -54.09
N LYS A 38 23.24 -5.05 -52.85
CA LYS A 38 23.28 -6.48 -52.48
C LYS A 38 21.92 -7.16 -52.66
N LYS A 39 20.84 -6.40 -52.61
CA LYS A 39 19.45 -6.88 -52.74
C LYS A 39 18.84 -6.55 -54.10
N LEU A 40 19.54 -5.80 -54.94
CA LEU A 40 19.03 -5.32 -56.23
C LEU A 40 18.76 -6.51 -57.16
N LYS A 41 17.50 -6.65 -57.58
CA LYS A 41 17.08 -7.64 -58.57
C LYS A 41 16.32 -6.94 -59.68
N LEU A 42 16.87 -6.98 -60.89
CA LEU A 42 16.29 -6.40 -62.09
C LEU A 42 16.05 -7.51 -63.13
N PRO A 43 14.94 -7.48 -63.90
CA PRO A 43 14.65 -8.51 -64.89
C PRO A 43 15.74 -8.61 -65.97
N ASN A 44 16.28 -9.82 -66.16
CA ASN A 44 17.31 -10.13 -67.16
C ASN A 44 18.52 -9.19 -67.09
N THR A 45 18.97 -8.85 -65.87
CA THR A 45 20.07 -7.89 -65.65
C THR A 45 21.06 -8.47 -64.66
N GLU A 46 22.33 -8.54 -65.05
CA GLU A 46 23.42 -8.95 -64.17
C GLU A 46 23.90 -7.74 -63.34
N VAL A 47 24.24 -7.96 -62.07
CA VAL A 47 24.71 -6.92 -61.15
C VAL A 47 26.07 -7.31 -60.60
N PHE A 48 27.08 -6.48 -60.83
CA PHE A 48 28.44 -6.69 -60.33
C PHE A 48 28.86 -5.56 -59.41
N CYS A 49 29.39 -5.92 -58.24
CA CYS A 49 29.89 -4.96 -57.26
C CYS A 49 31.42 -4.99 -57.22
N TYR A 50 32.04 -3.82 -57.08
CA TYR A 50 33.45 -3.73 -56.76
C TYR A 50 33.74 -4.32 -55.37
N GLU A 51 34.65 -5.31 -55.33
CA GLU A 51 35.06 -6.03 -54.13
C GLU A 51 36.58 -5.92 -53.92
N GLY A 52 37.13 -4.71 -54.05
CA GLY A 52 38.54 -4.44 -53.74
C GLY A 52 39.54 -4.62 -54.89
N SER A 53 39.11 -5.10 -56.07
CA SER A 53 39.96 -5.22 -57.25
C SER A 53 39.20 -5.00 -58.56
N PHE A 54 39.59 -3.99 -59.33
CA PHE A 54 39.02 -3.73 -60.66
C PHE A 54 39.39 -4.81 -61.68
N PHE A 55 40.58 -5.40 -61.57
CA PHE A 55 40.96 -6.54 -62.42
C PHE A 55 40.05 -7.75 -62.17
N HIS A 56 39.75 -8.04 -60.90
CA HIS A 56 38.84 -9.13 -60.58
C HIS A 56 37.41 -8.82 -61.04
N LEU A 57 36.94 -7.59 -60.84
CA LEU A 57 35.62 -7.15 -61.31
C LEU A 57 35.47 -7.32 -62.83
N ARG A 58 36.41 -6.81 -63.62
CA ARG A 58 36.42 -6.94 -65.09
C ARG A 58 36.50 -8.40 -65.52
N TRP A 59 37.41 -9.17 -64.93
CA TRP A 59 37.54 -10.59 -65.24
C TRP A 59 36.22 -11.34 -65.04
N ARG A 60 35.48 -11.08 -63.97
CA ARG A 60 34.17 -11.72 -63.74
C ARG A 60 33.12 -11.33 -64.78
N ILE A 61 33.12 -10.08 -65.23
CA ILE A 61 32.23 -9.61 -66.32
C ILE A 61 32.60 -10.30 -67.64
N ASP A 62 33.90 -10.40 -67.95
CA ASP A 62 34.41 -11.04 -69.17
C ASP A 62 34.12 -12.55 -69.20
N GLN A 63 34.18 -13.24 -68.06
CA GLN A 63 33.84 -14.67 -67.99
C GLN A 63 32.39 -14.95 -68.37
N GLN A 64 31.49 -13.98 -68.18
CA GLN A 64 30.10 -14.08 -68.61
C GLN A 64 29.87 -13.64 -70.06
N LYS A 65 30.92 -13.20 -70.78
CA LYS A 65 30.86 -12.73 -72.17
C LYS A 65 29.83 -11.63 -72.42
N LEU A 66 29.56 -10.81 -71.40
CA LEU A 66 28.51 -9.79 -71.47
C LEU A 66 28.87 -8.66 -72.46
N MET A 67 30.15 -8.42 -72.71
CA MET A 67 30.64 -7.33 -73.56
C MET A 67 31.03 -7.77 -74.99
N ASP A 68 30.74 -9.01 -75.38
CA ASP A 68 31.14 -9.58 -76.69
C ASP A 68 30.19 -9.18 -77.85
N GLY A 69 29.04 -8.58 -77.55
CA GLY A 69 28.01 -8.18 -78.53
C GLY A 69 28.13 -6.75 -79.04
N GLU A 70 27.38 -6.43 -80.11
CA GLU A 70 27.33 -5.07 -80.70
C GLU A 70 26.41 -4.09 -79.94
N GLU A 71 25.50 -4.62 -79.10
CA GLU A 71 24.58 -3.83 -78.26
C GLU A 71 24.97 -3.91 -76.78
N PRO A 72 24.81 -2.84 -75.98
CA PRO A 72 25.14 -2.85 -74.56
C PRO A 72 24.35 -3.94 -73.79
N PRO A 73 25.01 -4.77 -72.98
CA PRO A 73 24.31 -5.78 -72.19
C PRO A 73 23.49 -5.13 -71.09
N ARG A 74 22.46 -5.83 -70.62
CA ARG A 74 21.71 -5.46 -69.41
C ARG A 74 22.58 -5.72 -68.17
N LEU A 75 23.33 -4.72 -67.75
CA LEU A 75 24.38 -4.85 -66.73
C LEU A 75 24.41 -3.63 -65.80
N VAL A 76 24.45 -3.85 -64.49
CA VAL A 76 24.73 -2.80 -63.49
C VAL A 76 26.08 -3.09 -62.83
N VAL A 77 26.99 -2.11 -62.87
CA VAL A 77 28.28 -2.18 -62.19
C VAL A 77 28.32 -1.15 -61.07
N TYR A 78 28.28 -1.60 -59.83
CA TYR A 78 28.32 -0.73 -58.65
C TYR A 78 29.73 -0.57 -58.08
N VAL A 79 30.11 0.66 -57.79
CA VAL A 79 31.43 1.00 -57.26
C VAL A 79 31.28 1.97 -56.07
N PRO A 80 31.63 1.57 -54.84
CA PRO A 80 31.49 2.39 -53.63
C PRO A 80 32.66 3.39 -53.46
N MET A 81 32.98 4.14 -54.53
CA MET A 81 33.98 5.21 -54.54
C MET A 81 33.66 6.22 -55.67
N ALA A 82 34.31 7.39 -55.63
CA ALA A 82 34.16 8.40 -56.68
C ALA A 82 34.81 7.95 -58.00
N GLN A 83 34.21 8.36 -59.13
CA GLN A 83 34.67 7.99 -60.48
C GLN A 83 36.15 8.33 -60.71
N ASP A 84 36.61 9.50 -60.26
CA ASP A 84 38.00 9.98 -60.41
C ASP A 84 39.03 9.10 -59.68
N LYS A 85 38.59 8.35 -58.67
CA LYS A 85 39.44 7.41 -57.91
C LYS A 85 39.59 6.04 -58.58
N THR A 86 38.87 5.78 -59.66
CA THR A 86 38.96 4.51 -60.38
C THR A 86 40.13 4.44 -61.35
N HIS A 87 40.81 5.56 -61.61
CA HIS A 87 41.85 5.66 -62.63
C HIS A 87 41.42 5.13 -64.01
N HIS A 88 40.16 5.38 -64.38
CA HIS A 88 39.55 4.93 -65.64
C HIS A 88 39.51 3.40 -65.81
N ALA A 89 39.55 2.64 -64.71
CA ALA A 89 39.55 1.18 -64.76
C ALA A 89 38.31 0.58 -65.44
N LEU A 90 37.19 1.31 -65.49
CA LEU A 90 35.93 0.89 -66.10
C LEU A 90 35.55 1.69 -67.35
N ILE A 91 36.50 2.42 -67.97
CA ILE A 91 36.22 3.35 -69.09
C ILE A 91 35.51 2.69 -70.28
N GLU A 92 35.78 1.42 -70.55
CA GLU A 92 35.11 0.63 -71.60
C GLU A 92 33.61 0.45 -71.29
N LEU A 93 33.28 0.16 -70.03
CA LEU A 93 31.91 0.01 -69.56
C LEU A 93 31.20 1.37 -69.52
N GLU A 94 31.90 2.42 -69.06
CA GLU A 94 31.39 3.79 -69.06
C GLU A 94 31.05 4.29 -70.47
N ALA A 95 31.88 3.94 -71.47
CA ALA A 95 31.68 4.32 -72.86
C ALA A 95 30.55 3.53 -73.54
N ALA A 96 30.37 2.26 -73.16
CA ALA A 96 29.32 1.39 -73.70
C ALA A 96 27.94 1.66 -73.08
N GLY A 97 27.88 2.22 -71.88
CA GLY A 97 26.64 2.47 -71.16
C GLY A 97 26.51 3.90 -70.64
N VAL A 98 25.96 4.02 -69.44
CA VAL A 98 25.74 5.32 -68.78
C VAL A 98 26.28 5.33 -67.37
N ILE A 99 26.68 6.51 -66.93
CA ILE A 99 27.15 6.75 -65.57
C ILE A 99 26.00 7.27 -64.72
N MET A 100 25.82 6.67 -63.55
CA MET A 100 24.98 7.19 -62.48
C MET A 100 25.86 7.52 -61.28
N GLN A 101 25.76 8.75 -60.75
CA GLN A 101 26.53 9.19 -59.59
C GLN A 101 25.92 10.45 -58.94
N PRO A 102 26.30 10.82 -57.71
CA PRO A 102 25.83 12.06 -57.09
C PRO A 102 26.16 13.30 -57.95
N GLY A 103 25.14 14.08 -58.30
CA GLY A 103 25.26 15.29 -59.12
C GLY A 103 25.30 15.07 -60.64
N GLN A 104 25.16 13.84 -61.12
CA GLN A 104 25.22 13.52 -62.55
C GLN A 104 24.08 14.17 -63.35
N GLN A 105 24.36 14.57 -64.60
CA GLN A 105 23.37 15.01 -65.57
C GLN A 105 23.19 13.96 -66.69
N PRO A 106 21.97 13.77 -67.24
CA PRO A 106 20.71 14.44 -66.87
C PRO A 106 20.16 13.99 -65.50
N PRO A 107 19.18 14.72 -64.90
CA PRO A 107 18.70 14.45 -63.53
C PRO A 107 18.30 13.00 -63.21
N PRO A 108 17.74 12.19 -64.13
CA PRO A 108 17.46 10.77 -63.88
C PRO A 108 18.69 9.91 -63.55
N ARG A 109 19.92 10.41 -63.78
CA ARG A 109 21.18 9.72 -63.44
C ARG A 109 21.81 10.20 -62.14
N ASN A 110 21.20 11.20 -61.48
CA ASN A 110 21.69 11.75 -60.23
C ASN A 110 21.30 10.85 -59.06
N THR A 111 22.28 10.21 -58.43
CA THR A 111 22.08 9.33 -57.27
C THR A 111 22.48 10.01 -55.96
N ARG A 112 22.44 11.35 -55.86
CA ARG A 112 22.68 12.03 -54.59
C ARG A 112 21.52 11.75 -53.64
N LEU A 113 21.82 11.29 -52.41
CA LEU A 113 20.81 10.86 -51.44
C LEU A 113 19.73 11.92 -51.20
N ALA A 114 20.12 13.18 -51.00
CA ALA A 114 19.18 14.29 -50.81
C ALA A 114 18.20 14.45 -51.98
N VAL A 115 18.71 14.40 -53.22
CA VAL A 115 17.90 14.57 -54.45
C VAL A 115 16.98 13.38 -54.69
N VAL A 116 17.48 12.16 -54.44
CA VAL A 116 16.69 10.92 -54.53
C VAL A 116 15.57 10.94 -53.49
N ALA A 117 15.90 11.33 -52.25
CA ALA A 117 14.93 11.47 -51.17
C ALA A 117 13.87 12.52 -51.46
N TYR A 118 14.26 13.72 -51.89
CA TYR A 118 13.33 14.79 -52.27
C TYR A 118 12.31 14.31 -53.31
N ASN A 119 12.79 13.69 -54.39
CA ASN A 119 11.92 13.26 -55.47
C ASN A 119 11.02 12.08 -55.10
N ALA A 120 11.50 11.18 -54.24
CA ALA A 120 10.70 10.08 -53.70
C ALA A 120 9.62 10.59 -52.73
N LEU A 121 9.98 11.55 -51.87
CA LEU A 121 9.14 11.97 -50.75
C LEU A 121 8.22 13.16 -51.05
N LYS A 122 8.49 13.98 -52.06
CA LYS A 122 7.65 15.16 -52.38
C LYS A 122 6.17 14.82 -52.62
N GLY A 123 5.90 13.66 -53.24
CA GLY A 123 4.54 13.18 -53.48
C GLY A 123 3.86 12.56 -52.25
N VAL A 124 4.63 12.24 -51.21
CA VAL A 124 4.18 11.55 -49.99
C VAL A 124 4.04 12.52 -48.82
N LEU A 125 5.02 13.41 -48.64
CA LEU A 125 5.13 14.31 -47.49
C LEU A 125 4.77 15.78 -47.83
N GLY A 126 4.67 16.13 -49.12
CA GLY A 126 4.49 17.50 -49.59
C GLY A 126 5.82 18.20 -49.90
N GLU A 127 5.78 19.26 -50.71
CA GLU A 127 6.99 19.93 -51.22
C GLU A 127 7.81 20.60 -50.11
N GLU A 128 7.16 21.23 -49.13
CA GLU A 128 7.82 21.93 -48.04
C GLU A 128 8.60 20.97 -47.12
N ALA A 129 7.95 19.90 -46.64
CA ALA A 129 8.57 18.88 -45.82
C ALA A 129 9.70 18.13 -46.56
N ALA A 130 9.50 17.83 -47.85
CA ALA A 130 10.54 17.21 -48.67
C ALA A 130 11.77 18.10 -48.83
N THR A 131 11.60 19.43 -48.93
CA THR A 131 12.71 20.40 -49.03
C THR A 131 13.54 20.45 -47.76
N GLU A 132 12.91 20.38 -46.58
CA GLU A 132 13.64 20.32 -45.31
C GLU A 132 14.38 18.98 -45.11
N ILE A 133 13.75 17.87 -45.50
CA ILE A 133 14.40 16.55 -45.49
C ILE A 133 15.61 16.53 -46.45
N GLU A 134 15.50 17.14 -47.62
CA GLU A 134 16.60 17.30 -48.58
C GLU A 134 17.79 18.01 -47.93
N LYS A 135 17.57 19.16 -47.28
CA LYS A 135 18.63 19.90 -46.58
C LYS A 135 19.31 19.06 -45.49
N LYS A 136 18.53 18.31 -44.70
CA LYS A 136 19.05 17.45 -43.61
C LYS A 136 19.83 16.26 -44.17
N ALA A 137 19.37 15.67 -45.28
CA ALA A 137 20.08 14.60 -45.98
C ALA A 137 21.39 15.09 -46.63
N GLU A 138 21.38 16.28 -47.24
CA GLU A 138 22.59 16.91 -47.83
C GLU A 138 23.65 17.21 -46.75
N ALA A 139 23.21 17.57 -45.55
CA ALA A 139 24.09 17.77 -44.40
C ALA A 139 24.58 16.45 -43.74
N GLY A 140 24.23 15.28 -44.30
CA GLY A 140 24.63 13.96 -43.78
C GLY A 140 23.94 13.55 -42.48
N ARG A 141 22.82 14.18 -42.12
CA ARG A 141 22.11 13.92 -40.84
C ARG A 141 21.07 12.80 -40.92
N LEU A 142 20.68 12.42 -42.13
CA LEU A 142 19.71 11.37 -42.41
C LEU A 142 20.32 10.32 -43.32
N THR A 143 20.21 9.06 -42.92
CA THR A 143 20.60 7.89 -43.71
C THR A 143 19.45 7.44 -44.61
N LEU A 144 19.72 6.59 -45.61
CA LEU A 144 18.67 5.99 -46.44
C LEU A 144 17.61 5.27 -45.61
N ALA A 145 18.02 4.54 -44.56
CA ALA A 145 17.10 3.85 -43.66
C ALA A 145 16.20 4.83 -42.88
N ASP A 146 16.73 5.97 -42.46
CA ASP A 146 15.94 7.03 -41.81
C ASP A 146 14.88 7.58 -42.77
N LEU A 147 15.26 7.79 -44.04
CA LEU A 147 14.39 8.35 -45.08
C LEU A 147 13.26 7.40 -45.49
N ASP A 148 13.55 6.11 -45.58
CA ASP A 148 12.53 5.08 -45.81
C ASP A 148 11.57 4.97 -44.62
N ALA A 149 12.10 5.01 -43.39
CA ALA A 149 11.28 5.00 -42.18
C ALA A 149 10.37 6.25 -42.06
N LEU A 150 10.84 7.42 -42.50
CA LEU A 150 10.03 8.64 -42.56
C LEU A 150 8.86 8.51 -43.56
N ALA A 151 9.08 7.81 -44.69
CA ALA A 151 8.05 7.58 -45.70
C ALA A 151 6.93 6.66 -45.17
N ASP A 152 7.30 5.63 -44.42
CA ASP A 152 6.38 4.66 -43.82
C ASP A 152 5.48 5.28 -42.73
N LYS A 153 5.95 6.34 -42.06
CA LYS A 153 5.22 7.05 -41.00
C LYS A 153 4.36 8.21 -41.51
N SER A 154 4.12 8.30 -42.83
CA SER A 154 3.36 9.38 -43.49
C SER A 154 1.89 9.56 -43.03
N GLY A 155 1.37 8.62 -42.22
CA GLY A 155 0.05 8.68 -41.59
C GLY A 155 -0.01 9.21 -40.14
N GLU A 156 1.11 9.54 -39.50
CA GLU A 156 1.14 10.09 -38.14
C GLU A 156 0.98 11.63 -38.10
N ILE A 157 0.48 12.15 -36.98
CA ILE A 157 0.11 13.57 -36.77
C ILE A 157 1.33 14.52 -36.87
N SER A 158 2.54 14.03 -36.57
CA SER A 158 3.81 14.74 -36.76
C SER A 158 4.61 14.05 -37.87
N LYS A 159 4.81 14.75 -38.98
CA LYS A 159 5.64 14.32 -40.10
C LYS A 159 7.05 14.88 -39.90
N GLY A 160 7.96 14.10 -39.35
CA GLY A 160 9.31 14.61 -39.14
C GLY A 160 10.28 13.71 -38.38
N VAL A 161 11.47 14.26 -38.13
CA VAL A 161 12.60 13.59 -37.47
C VAL A 161 12.25 13.24 -36.02
N ILE A 162 11.31 13.95 -35.39
CA ILE A 162 10.84 13.64 -34.03
C ILE A 162 10.15 12.27 -33.96
N ALA A 163 9.27 11.95 -34.91
CA ALA A 163 8.59 10.65 -34.94
C ALA A 163 9.57 9.47 -35.15
N LEU A 164 10.69 9.72 -35.81
CA LEU A 164 11.79 8.77 -35.95
C LEU A 164 12.56 8.58 -34.63
N ILE A 165 12.85 9.66 -33.91
CA ILE A 165 13.62 9.62 -32.64
C ILE A 165 12.83 8.95 -31.53
N PHE A 166 11.58 9.36 -31.33
CA PHE A 166 10.75 8.91 -30.21
C PHE A 166 9.89 7.69 -30.55
N GLY A 167 9.85 7.29 -31.82
CA GLY A 167 9.03 6.18 -32.30
C GLY A 167 7.55 6.54 -32.52
N THR A 168 7.13 7.74 -32.14
CA THR A 168 5.75 8.26 -32.25
C THR A 168 5.77 9.75 -32.55
N GLY A 169 4.84 10.21 -33.39
CA GLY A 169 4.57 11.62 -33.64
C GLY A 169 3.57 12.26 -32.68
N ASN A 170 3.04 11.54 -31.70
CA ASN A 170 2.08 12.09 -30.73
C ASN A 170 2.77 13.09 -29.78
N PRO A 171 2.38 14.38 -29.75
CA PRO A 171 3.05 15.38 -28.93
C PRO A 171 3.09 15.07 -27.42
N GLN A 172 2.04 14.43 -26.88
CA GLN A 172 1.96 14.04 -25.47
C GLN A 172 3.02 12.98 -25.12
N GLU A 173 3.12 11.91 -25.92
CA GLU A 173 4.10 10.84 -25.69
C GLU A 173 5.54 11.31 -25.94
N VAL A 174 5.75 12.20 -26.92
CA VAL A 174 7.05 12.84 -27.17
C VAL A 174 7.46 13.69 -25.98
N ALA A 175 6.60 14.60 -25.52
CA ALA A 175 6.88 15.48 -24.39
C ALA A 175 7.15 14.68 -23.11
N LEU A 176 6.33 13.67 -22.82
CA LEU A 176 6.51 12.80 -21.67
C LEU A 176 7.82 12.03 -21.73
N SER A 177 8.16 11.46 -22.89
CA SER A 177 9.42 10.74 -23.08
C SER A 177 10.65 11.66 -22.94
N PHE A 178 10.53 12.90 -23.41
CA PHE A 178 11.56 13.91 -23.27
C PHE A 178 11.72 14.39 -21.82
N LEU A 179 10.61 14.57 -21.08
CA LEU A 179 10.61 14.98 -19.67
C LEU A 179 11.18 13.91 -18.74
N ASP A 180 10.92 12.63 -19.04
CA ASP A 180 11.28 11.54 -18.16
C ASP A 180 12.79 11.25 -18.10
N ASN A 181 13.49 11.26 -19.23
CA ASN A 181 14.90 10.88 -19.27
C ASN A 181 15.69 11.50 -20.44
N TYR A 182 17.02 11.31 -20.40
CA TYR A 182 17.99 11.89 -21.33
C TYR A 182 18.35 10.96 -22.49
N ARG A 183 17.71 9.79 -22.63
CA ARG A 183 18.13 8.74 -23.57
C ARG A 183 18.11 9.20 -25.04
N PHE A 184 17.25 10.16 -25.36
CA PHE A 184 17.11 10.67 -26.72
C PHE A 184 18.06 11.83 -27.03
N ASP A 185 18.74 12.41 -26.03
CA ASP A 185 19.58 13.61 -26.22
C ASP A 185 20.74 13.35 -27.19
N GLU A 186 21.34 12.16 -27.12
CA GLU A 186 22.41 11.71 -28.02
C GLU A 186 21.94 11.50 -29.47
N ILE A 187 20.63 11.42 -29.71
CA ILE A 187 20.04 11.23 -31.05
C ILE A 187 19.49 12.56 -31.59
N ILE A 188 18.92 13.40 -30.72
CA ILE A 188 18.31 14.70 -31.08
C ILE A 188 19.36 15.64 -31.67
N ALA A 189 20.54 15.74 -31.05
CA ALA A 189 21.57 16.68 -31.47
C ALA A 189 22.18 16.34 -32.85
N PRO A 190 22.62 15.10 -33.14
CA PRO A 190 23.16 14.75 -34.46
C PRO A 190 22.17 14.91 -35.61
N LYS A 191 20.86 14.69 -35.34
CA LYS A 191 19.80 14.81 -36.35
C LYS A 191 19.24 16.23 -36.50
N ASP A 192 19.77 17.21 -35.76
CA ASP A 192 19.30 18.61 -35.73
C ASP A 192 17.78 18.74 -35.51
N ALA A 193 17.25 17.92 -34.58
CA ALA A 193 15.82 17.84 -34.31
C ALA A 193 15.36 18.78 -33.18
N LYS A 194 16.27 19.59 -32.63
CA LYS A 194 15.98 20.48 -31.49
C LYS A 194 14.95 21.55 -31.83
N GLY A 195 15.05 22.18 -33.01
CA GLY A 195 14.09 23.20 -33.45
C GLY A 195 12.70 22.61 -33.65
N GLU A 196 12.63 21.44 -34.29
CA GLU A 196 11.40 20.69 -34.52
C GLU A 196 10.74 20.25 -33.20
N LEU A 197 11.54 19.84 -32.20
CA LEU A 197 11.05 19.55 -30.85
C LEU A 197 10.46 20.80 -30.19
N ALA A 198 11.18 21.93 -30.25
CA ALA A 198 10.73 23.19 -29.65
C ALA A 198 9.43 23.69 -30.29
N GLU A 199 9.29 23.59 -31.62
CA GLU A 199 8.08 23.96 -32.35
C GLU A 199 6.90 23.08 -31.99
N LEU A 200 7.08 21.75 -31.94
CA LEU A 200 6.04 20.82 -31.51
C LEU A 200 5.58 21.11 -30.08
N LEU A 201 6.52 21.36 -29.16
CA LEU A 201 6.19 21.69 -27.78
C LEU A 201 5.47 23.06 -27.67
N GLY A 202 5.90 24.04 -28.47
CA GLY A 202 5.28 25.37 -28.51
C GLY A 202 3.86 25.34 -29.05
N HIS A 203 3.62 24.59 -30.13
CA HIS A 203 2.31 24.44 -30.74
C HIS A 203 1.31 23.73 -29.81
N GLU A 204 1.70 22.59 -29.23
CA GLU A 204 0.78 21.78 -28.41
C GLU A 204 0.56 22.37 -27.01
N PHE A 205 1.64 22.80 -26.33
CA PHE A 205 1.61 23.17 -24.91
C PHE A 205 1.66 24.68 -24.68
N GLY A 206 1.68 25.50 -25.74
CA GLY A 206 1.86 26.95 -25.63
C GLY A 206 3.17 27.32 -24.95
N PHE A 207 4.21 26.50 -25.14
CA PHE A 207 5.50 26.64 -24.48
C PHE A 207 6.45 27.53 -25.30
N ASP A 208 6.95 28.60 -24.68
CA ASP A 208 7.94 29.49 -25.31
C ASP A 208 9.36 28.99 -25.07
N ALA A 209 9.92 28.34 -26.08
CA ALA A 209 11.26 27.76 -26.06
C ALA A 209 12.32 28.85 -26.36
N PRO A 210 13.27 29.13 -25.45
CA PRO A 210 14.27 30.16 -25.70
C PRO A 210 15.23 29.76 -26.82
N ASP A 211 15.55 30.72 -27.70
CA ASP A 211 16.53 30.53 -28.76
C ASP A 211 17.89 30.08 -28.19
N GLY A 212 18.42 29.00 -28.75
CA GLY A 212 19.73 28.47 -28.36
C GLY A 212 19.77 27.66 -27.05
N ALA A 213 18.68 27.56 -26.27
CA ALA A 213 18.66 26.83 -24.98
C ALA A 213 19.07 25.35 -25.10
N GLY A 214 20.01 24.85 -24.29
CA GLY A 214 20.39 23.43 -24.31
C GLY A 214 19.20 22.50 -24.00
N LEU A 215 19.25 21.22 -24.40
CA LEU A 215 18.15 20.26 -24.17
C LEU A 215 17.78 20.13 -22.68
N ASP A 216 18.77 20.19 -21.77
CA ASP A 216 18.52 20.18 -20.33
C ASP A 216 17.76 21.44 -19.85
N ASP A 217 18.12 22.64 -20.35
CA ASP A 217 17.40 23.87 -20.01
C ASP A 217 15.96 23.84 -20.58
N LEU A 218 15.81 23.38 -21.81
CA LEU A 218 14.51 23.19 -22.47
C LEU A 218 13.60 22.26 -21.64
N ARG A 219 14.12 21.11 -21.22
CA ARG A 219 13.41 20.12 -20.38
C ARG A 219 12.98 20.72 -19.05
N ARG A 220 13.87 21.44 -18.36
CA ARG A 220 13.57 22.10 -17.07
C ARG A 220 12.45 23.13 -17.22
N ARG A 221 12.53 23.97 -18.26
CA ARG A 221 11.53 25.00 -18.54
C ARG A 221 10.19 24.40 -18.95
N LEU A 222 10.19 23.33 -19.74
CA LEU A 222 8.97 22.61 -20.10
C LEU A 222 8.31 21.98 -18.86
N ALA A 223 9.08 21.28 -18.01
CA ALA A 223 8.57 20.71 -16.78
C ALA A 223 7.93 21.78 -15.89
N ARG A 224 8.61 22.92 -15.74
CA ARG A 224 8.09 24.09 -15.02
C ARG A 224 6.80 24.62 -15.63
N HIS A 225 6.75 24.83 -16.93
CA HIS A 225 5.58 25.34 -17.66
C HIS A 225 4.38 24.42 -17.50
N VAL A 226 4.57 23.13 -17.70
CA VAL A 226 3.52 22.10 -17.60
C VAL A 226 2.98 22.01 -16.17
N LEU A 227 3.86 21.89 -15.17
CA LEU A 227 3.44 21.73 -13.77
C LEU A 227 2.83 23.02 -13.20
N MET A 228 3.36 24.20 -13.52
CA MET A 228 2.74 25.45 -13.09
C MET A 228 1.40 25.70 -13.79
N THR A 229 1.25 25.29 -15.05
CA THR A 229 -0.04 25.33 -15.75
C THR A 229 -1.07 24.42 -15.07
N ASP A 230 -0.69 23.20 -14.70
CA ASP A 230 -1.56 22.26 -13.98
C ASP A 230 -2.02 22.83 -12.63
N LEU A 231 -1.10 23.36 -11.82
CA LEU A 231 -1.41 24.00 -10.55
C LEU A 231 -2.34 25.22 -10.70
N ILE A 232 -1.99 26.16 -11.58
CA ILE A 232 -2.74 27.41 -11.76
C ILE A 232 -4.13 27.11 -12.34
N SER A 233 -4.24 26.16 -13.27
CA SER A 233 -5.53 25.70 -13.79
C SER A 233 -6.38 25.05 -12.70
N GLY A 234 -5.77 24.30 -11.79
CA GLY A 234 -6.47 23.67 -10.66
C GLY A 234 -6.96 24.68 -9.61
N LEU A 235 -6.20 25.73 -9.36
CA LEU A 235 -6.56 26.80 -8.42
C LEU A 235 -7.63 27.76 -8.98
N GLY A 236 -7.70 27.94 -10.30
CA GLY A 236 -8.71 28.80 -10.92
C GLY A 236 -8.65 30.25 -10.42
N GLU A 237 -9.75 30.77 -9.88
CA GLU A 237 -9.82 32.17 -9.41
C GLU A 237 -9.10 32.39 -8.06
N THR A 238 -8.71 31.33 -7.35
CA THR A 238 -8.05 31.43 -6.03
C THR A 238 -6.53 31.41 -6.12
N VAL A 239 -5.95 31.68 -7.29
CA VAL A 239 -4.50 31.70 -7.49
C VAL A 239 -3.87 32.83 -6.64
N PRO A 240 -2.87 32.53 -5.78
CA PRO A 240 -2.15 33.54 -5.03
C PRO A 240 -1.52 34.60 -5.95
N SER A 241 -1.57 35.88 -5.56
CA SER A 241 -1.02 36.98 -6.34
C SER A 241 0.48 36.85 -6.63
N SER A 242 1.22 36.15 -5.77
CA SER A 242 2.64 35.81 -5.98
C SER A 242 2.89 34.91 -7.19
N LEU A 243 1.88 34.19 -7.66
CA LEU A 243 1.96 33.29 -8.83
C LEU A 243 1.36 33.93 -10.10
N ALA A 244 0.78 35.12 -10.02
CA ALA A 244 0.09 35.75 -11.16
C ALA A 244 0.99 36.07 -12.36
N SER A 245 2.30 36.23 -12.14
CA SER A 245 3.29 36.51 -13.17
C SER A 245 3.99 35.26 -13.73
N VAL A 246 3.63 34.07 -13.23
CA VAL A 246 4.26 32.82 -13.67
C VAL A 246 3.82 32.52 -15.11
N PRO A 247 4.77 32.27 -16.04
CA PRO A 247 4.41 31.91 -17.41
C PRO A 247 3.75 30.53 -17.43
N VAL A 248 2.52 30.49 -17.95
CA VAL A 248 1.70 29.28 -18.12
C VAL A 248 0.98 29.32 -19.47
N ALA A 249 0.41 28.18 -19.89
CA ALA A 249 -0.39 28.14 -21.10
C ALA A 249 -1.62 29.06 -20.99
N THR A 250 -1.86 29.87 -22.02
CA THR A 250 -2.91 30.90 -22.03
C THR A 250 -4.14 30.52 -22.86
N THR A 251 -4.03 29.52 -23.74
CA THR A 251 -5.15 29.06 -24.56
C THR A 251 -5.80 27.83 -23.92
N PRO A 252 -7.15 27.68 -23.99
CA PRO A 252 -7.82 26.53 -23.39
C PRO A 252 -7.29 25.16 -23.87
N ALA A 253 -6.91 25.06 -25.14
CA ALA A 253 -6.35 23.84 -25.72
C ALA A 253 -4.98 23.51 -25.13
N ALA A 254 -4.07 24.49 -25.06
CA ALA A 254 -2.74 24.30 -24.49
C ALA A 254 -2.78 24.04 -22.98
N THR A 255 -3.67 24.71 -22.25
CA THR A 255 -3.90 24.44 -20.82
C THR A 255 -4.36 23.00 -20.60
N ALA A 256 -5.36 22.53 -21.37
CA ALA A 256 -5.81 21.14 -21.29
C ALA A 256 -4.70 20.15 -21.64
N ALA A 257 -3.89 20.44 -22.67
CA ALA A 257 -2.75 19.61 -23.05
C ALA A 257 -1.69 19.51 -21.94
N CYS A 258 -1.38 20.61 -21.24
CA CYS A 258 -0.47 20.60 -20.09
C CYS A 258 -1.02 19.80 -18.91
N VAL A 259 -2.31 19.98 -18.58
CA VAL A 259 -2.98 19.24 -17.48
C VAL A 259 -2.96 17.74 -17.77
N GLU A 260 -3.29 17.33 -18.99
CA GLU A 260 -3.25 15.92 -19.39
C GLU A 260 -1.82 15.37 -19.39
N LEU A 261 -0.81 16.15 -19.81
CA LEU A 261 0.59 15.74 -19.73
C LEU A 261 1.05 15.54 -18.28
N ALA A 262 0.75 16.49 -17.38
CA ALA A 262 1.08 16.39 -15.96
C ALA A 262 0.41 15.16 -15.34
N ARG A 263 -0.87 14.93 -15.66
CA ARG A 263 -1.64 13.77 -15.21
C ARG A 263 -1.05 12.46 -15.74
N ALA A 264 -0.75 12.36 -17.04
CA ALA A 264 -0.17 11.18 -17.65
C ALA A 264 1.22 10.87 -17.06
N TRP A 265 2.02 11.90 -16.80
CA TRP A 265 3.32 11.77 -16.15
C TRP A 265 3.18 11.26 -14.71
N ARG A 266 2.21 11.79 -13.96
CA ARG A 266 1.91 11.41 -12.57
C ARG A 266 1.38 9.98 -12.45
N LEU A 267 0.42 9.58 -13.29
CA LEU A 267 -0.25 8.28 -13.21
C LEU A 267 0.62 7.11 -13.69
N ARG A 268 1.67 7.37 -14.46
CA ARG A 268 2.59 6.34 -14.95
C ARG A 268 3.66 6.01 -13.92
N ARG A 269 3.52 4.85 -13.27
CA ARG A 269 4.47 4.37 -12.24
C ARG A 269 5.90 4.23 -12.74
N ASP A 270 6.10 3.87 -14.00
CA ASP A 270 7.44 3.80 -14.64
C ASP A 270 8.11 5.18 -14.77
N ARG A 271 7.34 6.26 -14.69
CA ARG A 271 7.78 7.66 -14.80
C ARG A 271 7.71 8.44 -13.48
N ARG A 272 7.29 7.78 -12.39
CA ARG A 272 7.10 8.43 -11.07
C ARG A 272 8.31 9.22 -10.60
N ASN A 273 9.50 8.61 -10.67
CA ASN A 273 10.70 9.23 -10.12
C ASN A 273 11.08 10.52 -10.84
N SER A 274 10.90 10.57 -12.16
CA SER A 274 11.16 11.79 -12.94
C SER A 274 10.12 12.87 -12.64
N TYR A 275 8.83 12.51 -12.48
CA TYR A 275 7.79 13.44 -12.04
C TYR A 275 8.10 14.02 -10.67
N VAL A 276 8.40 13.18 -9.67
CA VAL A 276 8.73 13.61 -8.30
C VAL A 276 9.93 14.55 -8.31
N ALA A 277 10.99 14.22 -9.04
CA ALA A 277 12.19 15.06 -9.15
C ALA A 277 11.91 16.42 -9.82
N ALA A 278 11.03 16.46 -10.81
CA ALA A 278 10.62 17.70 -11.47
C ALA A 278 9.73 18.55 -10.56
N ALA A 279 8.72 17.96 -9.93
CA ALA A 279 7.80 18.63 -9.02
C ALA A 279 8.52 19.25 -7.83
N LEU A 280 9.42 18.51 -7.16
CA LEU A 280 10.21 19.04 -6.03
C LEU A 280 11.12 20.21 -6.45
N ARG A 281 11.66 20.18 -7.67
CA ARG A 281 12.50 21.26 -8.18
C ARG A 281 11.70 22.53 -8.42
N VAL A 282 10.56 22.40 -9.10
CA VAL A 282 9.67 23.53 -9.42
C VAL A 282 9.04 24.09 -8.14
N GLU A 283 8.63 23.23 -7.21
CA GLU A 283 8.15 23.64 -5.89
C GLU A 283 9.16 24.53 -5.16
N LYS A 284 10.44 24.14 -5.16
CA LYS A 284 11.51 24.92 -4.55
C LYS A 284 11.78 26.23 -5.29
N GLU A 285 11.68 26.23 -6.62
CA GLU A 285 11.88 27.43 -7.45
C GLU A 285 10.86 28.52 -7.11
N PHE A 286 9.60 28.15 -6.89
CA PHE A 286 8.51 29.09 -6.55
C PHE A 286 8.21 29.21 -5.06
N ASN A 287 8.98 28.52 -4.21
CA ASN A 287 8.78 28.47 -2.76
C ASN A 287 7.33 28.16 -2.37
N LEU A 288 6.70 27.19 -3.04
CA LEU A 288 5.26 26.94 -2.88
C LEU A 288 4.89 26.56 -1.44
N ASP A 289 5.82 25.99 -0.68
CA ASP A 289 5.62 25.59 0.72
C ASP A 289 5.31 26.77 1.66
N SER A 290 5.74 27.99 1.30
CA SER A 290 5.47 29.20 2.09
C SER A 290 4.18 29.91 1.69
N LEU A 291 3.48 29.43 0.66
CA LEU A 291 2.26 30.07 0.18
C LEU A 291 1.04 29.53 0.94
N THR A 292 0.04 30.39 1.10
CA THR A 292 -1.28 30.01 1.60
C THR A 292 -2.19 29.79 0.41
N PHE A 293 -2.90 28.67 0.41
CA PHE A 293 -3.88 28.31 -0.62
C PHE A 293 -5.27 28.21 0.01
N GLU A 294 -6.30 28.43 -0.82
CA GLU A 294 -7.68 28.25 -0.42
C GLU A 294 -7.98 26.73 -0.28
N PRO A 295 -8.54 26.27 0.85
CA PRO A 295 -8.75 24.84 1.11
C PRO A 295 -9.55 24.07 0.08
N GLU A 296 -10.69 24.60 -0.40
CA GLU A 296 -11.55 23.89 -1.34
C GLU A 296 -10.88 23.69 -2.71
N ALA A 297 -10.14 24.71 -3.17
CA ALA A 297 -9.37 24.64 -4.42
C ALA A 297 -8.28 23.57 -4.35
N MET A 298 -7.63 23.38 -3.20
CA MET A 298 -6.56 22.39 -3.05
C MET A 298 -7.03 20.94 -3.17
N LYS A 299 -8.27 20.61 -2.77
CA LYS A 299 -8.76 19.22 -2.66
C LYS A 299 -8.60 18.40 -3.95
N LYS A 300 -8.65 19.06 -5.11
CA LYS A 300 -8.56 18.43 -6.44
C LYS A 300 -7.16 18.46 -7.05
N ILE A 301 -6.20 19.07 -6.36
CA ILE A 301 -4.85 19.31 -6.87
C ILE A 301 -3.89 18.26 -6.29
N GLU A 302 -3.04 17.72 -7.16
CA GLU A 302 -2.02 16.73 -6.83
C GLU A 302 -0.68 17.06 -7.49
N THR A 303 -0.52 18.29 -7.98
CA THR A 303 0.63 18.67 -8.79
C THR A 303 1.93 18.64 -7.99
N PHE A 304 1.89 19.16 -6.75
CA PHE A 304 3.07 19.37 -5.90
C PHE A 304 2.86 18.82 -4.49
N PRO A 305 3.93 18.32 -3.83
CA PRO A 305 3.83 17.84 -2.45
C PRO A 305 3.59 18.98 -1.44
N ALA A 306 3.91 20.25 -1.76
CA ALA A 306 3.52 21.41 -0.97
C ALA A 306 2.01 21.55 -0.81
N ILE A 307 1.23 21.20 -1.84
CA ILE A 307 -0.24 21.19 -1.74
C ILE A 307 -0.70 20.08 -0.79
N GLU A 308 -0.04 18.91 -0.81
CA GLU A 308 -0.33 17.84 0.13
C GLU A 308 -0.07 18.27 1.58
N ARG A 309 1.06 18.93 1.84
CA ARG A 309 1.39 19.46 3.17
C ARG A 309 0.43 20.55 3.60
N ALA A 310 0.01 21.43 2.69
CA ALA A 310 -0.99 22.46 3.00
C ALA A 310 -2.37 21.85 3.32
N LEU A 311 -2.80 20.81 2.60
CA LEU A 311 -4.02 20.06 2.91
C LEU A 311 -3.94 19.35 4.27
N LEU A 312 -2.81 18.73 4.59
CA LEU A 312 -2.57 18.13 5.91
C LEU A 312 -2.70 19.16 7.03
N ARG A 313 -2.01 20.30 6.93
CA ARG A 313 -2.13 21.39 7.91
C ARG A 313 -3.56 21.90 8.03
N HIS A 314 -4.27 22.02 6.91
CA HIS A 314 -5.68 22.42 6.93
C HIS A 314 -6.55 21.41 7.69
N ALA A 315 -6.44 20.12 7.38
CA ALA A 315 -7.20 19.06 8.03
C ALA A 315 -6.89 18.98 9.53
N GLU A 316 -5.61 19.02 9.90
CA GLU A 316 -5.16 19.00 11.30
C GLU A 316 -5.69 20.22 12.07
N ASN A 317 -5.56 21.43 11.53
CA ASN A 317 -6.06 22.65 12.19
C ASN A 317 -7.58 22.65 12.29
N ARG A 318 -8.29 22.17 11.26
CA ARG A 318 -9.75 22.10 11.26
C ARG A 318 -10.26 21.16 12.35
N LEU A 319 -9.63 19.99 12.49
CA LEU A 319 -9.95 19.02 13.55
C LEU A 319 -9.57 19.52 14.96
N LEU A 320 -8.55 20.38 15.07
CA LEU A 320 -8.20 21.06 16.32
C LEU A 320 -9.27 22.06 16.77
N GLU A 321 -9.97 22.69 15.82
CA GLU A 321 -11.04 23.67 16.08
C GLU A 321 -12.38 23.01 16.39
N GLU A 322 -12.77 22.00 15.60
CA GLU A 322 -14.04 21.28 15.77
C GLU A 322 -14.00 19.85 15.23
N THR A 323 -14.93 19.02 15.70
CA THR A 323 -15.14 17.70 15.14
C THR A 323 -15.80 17.81 13.76
N ASP A 324 -15.06 17.47 12.71
CA ASP A 324 -15.49 17.67 11.32
C ASP A 324 -15.38 16.35 10.52
N GLY A 325 -16.54 15.81 10.12
CA GLY A 325 -16.62 14.57 9.34
C GLY A 325 -16.07 14.70 7.92
N ASP A 326 -16.06 15.91 7.35
CA ASP A 326 -15.52 16.13 6.01
C ASP A 326 -13.99 15.99 5.99
N MET A 327 -13.32 16.21 7.11
CA MET A 327 -11.88 16.01 7.24
C MET A 327 -11.50 14.52 7.25
N LEU A 328 -12.35 13.65 7.80
CA LEU A 328 -12.18 12.21 7.67
C LEU A 328 -12.31 11.77 6.20
N LEU A 329 -13.33 12.26 5.49
CA LEU A 329 -13.52 11.97 4.07
C LEU A 329 -12.36 12.49 3.22
N LEU A 330 -11.84 13.68 3.53
CA LEU A 330 -10.65 14.24 2.90
C LEU A 330 -9.44 13.32 3.13
N ALA A 331 -9.16 12.95 4.38
CA ALA A 331 -8.02 12.09 4.71
C ALA A 331 -8.07 10.74 4.00
N GLU A 332 -9.23 10.08 3.98
CA GLU A 332 -9.42 8.81 3.26
C GLU A 332 -9.23 8.96 1.75
N SER A 333 -9.73 10.05 1.15
CA SER A 333 -9.51 10.34 -0.27
C SER A 333 -8.02 10.55 -0.59
N ARG A 334 -7.31 11.31 0.24
CA ARG A 334 -5.87 11.61 0.01
C ARG A 334 -4.95 10.42 0.24
N LYS A 335 -5.30 9.47 1.12
CA LYS A 335 -4.54 8.20 1.31
C LYS A 335 -4.38 7.40 0.00
N ALA A 336 -5.32 7.54 -0.93
CA ALA A 336 -5.29 6.92 -2.26
C ALA A 336 -4.61 7.77 -3.34
N GLY A 337 -4.19 9.00 -3.02
CA GLY A 337 -3.59 9.95 -3.96
C GLY A 337 -2.15 9.63 -4.35
N PHE A 338 -1.68 10.28 -5.41
CA PHE A 338 -0.33 10.05 -5.96
C PHE A 338 0.79 10.27 -4.95
N TRP A 339 0.74 11.36 -4.17
CA TRP A 339 1.83 11.71 -3.24
C TRP A 339 1.94 10.73 -2.08
N CYS A 340 0.84 10.13 -1.64
CA CYS A 340 0.84 9.05 -0.64
C CYS A 340 1.48 7.76 -1.19
N ASP A 341 1.28 7.43 -2.47
CA ASP A 341 1.94 6.30 -3.14
C ASP A 341 3.43 6.57 -3.43
N ALA A 342 3.79 7.82 -3.72
CA ALA A 342 5.17 8.24 -4.00
C ALA A 342 6.01 8.45 -2.73
N GLU A 343 5.42 8.94 -1.65
CA GLU A 343 6.06 9.24 -0.38
C GLU A 343 5.28 8.55 0.76
N PRO A 344 5.71 7.36 1.21
CA PRO A 344 5.02 6.58 2.24
C PRO A 344 4.75 7.33 3.55
N LYS A 345 5.59 8.32 3.88
CA LYS A 345 5.41 9.16 5.08
C LYS A 345 4.15 10.01 5.02
N LEU A 346 3.77 10.51 3.84
CA LEU A 346 2.54 11.27 3.65
C LEU A 346 1.32 10.36 3.84
N GLN A 347 1.39 9.12 3.34
CA GLN A 347 0.33 8.14 3.55
C GLN A 347 0.15 7.81 5.04
N ALA A 348 1.25 7.61 5.78
CA ALA A 348 1.21 7.35 7.21
C ALA A 348 0.62 8.54 8.00
N ARG A 349 0.98 9.79 7.63
CA ARG A 349 0.42 10.99 8.27
C ARG A 349 -1.08 11.13 8.02
N TRP A 350 -1.54 10.94 6.79
CA TRP A 350 -2.97 10.97 6.49
C TRP A 350 -3.75 9.84 7.19
N ALA A 351 -3.19 8.64 7.31
CA ALA A 351 -3.79 7.55 8.07
C ALA A 351 -3.96 7.92 9.55
N LEU A 352 -2.96 8.57 10.16
CA LEU A 352 -3.05 9.06 11.53
C LEU A 352 -4.09 10.19 11.68
N VAL A 353 -4.17 11.13 10.72
CA VAL A 353 -5.21 12.17 10.71
C VAL A 353 -6.61 11.54 10.64
N ALA A 354 -6.81 10.55 9.77
CA ALA A 354 -8.07 9.82 9.68
C ALA A 354 -8.41 9.12 11.01
N ALA A 355 -7.46 8.39 11.61
CA ALA A 355 -7.67 7.69 12.88
C ALA A 355 -8.00 8.66 14.04
N ALA A 356 -7.33 9.83 14.10
CA ALA A 356 -7.64 10.85 15.09
C ALA A 356 -9.04 11.46 14.88
N ALA A 357 -9.43 11.72 13.62
CA ALA A 357 -10.78 12.16 13.28
C ALA A 357 -11.84 11.14 13.70
N GLU A 358 -11.61 9.85 13.46
CA GLU A 358 -12.50 8.77 13.91
C GLU A 358 -12.70 8.76 15.43
N VAL A 359 -11.63 8.97 16.22
CA VAL A 359 -11.74 9.08 17.69
C VAL A 359 -12.58 10.28 18.10
N LEU A 360 -12.37 11.45 17.48
CA LEU A 360 -13.11 12.68 17.82
C LEU A 360 -14.61 12.54 17.47
N LEU A 361 -14.92 12.02 16.28
CA LEU A 361 -16.30 11.78 15.83
C LEU A 361 -17.01 10.77 16.72
N GLU A 362 -16.33 9.66 17.04
CA GLU A 362 -16.89 8.60 17.85
C GLU A 362 -17.09 9.05 19.31
N ALA A 363 -16.15 9.82 19.86
CA ALA A 363 -16.29 10.42 21.18
C ALA A 363 -17.50 11.36 21.25
N GLU A 364 -17.71 12.21 20.24
CA GLU A 364 -18.87 13.10 20.18
C GLU A 364 -20.19 12.33 20.03
N ARG A 365 -20.21 11.28 19.21
CA ARG A 365 -21.37 10.40 19.02
C ARG A 365 -21.77 9.74 20.34
N VAL A 366 -20.81 9.14 21.05
CA VAL A 366 -21.06 8.48 22.33
C VAL A 366 -21.48 9.50 23.38
N GLU A 367 -20.82 10.66 23.49
CA GLU A 367 -21.21 11.72 24.43
C GLU A 367 -22.67 12.21 24.20
N LYS A 368 -23.10 12.31 22.94
CA LYS A 368 -24.51 12.59 22.61
C LYS A 368 -25.44 11.45 23.04
N ALA A 369 -25.04 10.20 22.87
CA ALA A 369 -25.82 9.02 23.30
C ALA A 369 -25.95 8.93 24.83
N LEU A 370 -24.90 9.28 25.58
CA LEU A 370 -24.88 9.25 27.05
C LEU A 370 -25.93 10.17 27.70
N LYS A 371 -26.37 11.24 27.01
CA LYS A 371 -27.47 12.11 27.48
C LYS A 371 -28.80 11.36 27.64
N LYS A 372 -28.95 10.20 27.00
CA LYS A 372 -30.10 9.31 27.11
C LYS A 372 -29.67 7.91 27.58
N SER A 373 -28.60 7.83 28.36
CA SER A 373 -28.06 6.56 28.83
C SER A 373 -29.13 5.75 29.56
N PRO A 374 -29.11 4.40 29.42
CA PRO A 374 -29.89 3.52 30.26
C PRO A 374 -29.59 3.76 31.75
N ARG A 375 -30.56 3.42 32.60
CA ARG A 375 -30.43 3.52 34.06
C ARG A 375 -30.28 2.16 34.75
N SER A 376 -29.96 1.13 33.97
CA SER A 376 -29.75 -0.24 34.44
C SER A 376 -28.46 -0.82 33.86
N ILE A 377 -27.85 -1.75 34.59
CA ILE A 377 -26.60 -2.41 34.17
C ILE A 377 -26.79 -3.14 32.85
N THR A 378 -27.85 -3.93 32.69
CA THR A 378 -28.10 -4.65 31.43
C THR A 378 -28.26 -3.69 30.26
N GLY A 379 -28.93 -2.56 30.45
CA GLY A 379 -29.06 -1.54 29.40
C GLY A 379 -27.70 -0.96 29.01
N MET A 380 -26.85 -0.63 30.00
CA MET A 380 -25.51 -0.12 29.77
C MET A 380 -24.61 -1.13 29.06
N VAL A 381 -24.69 -2.42 29.41
CA VAL A 381 -23.95 -3.50 28.72
C VAL A 381 -24.37 -3.58 27.26
N LYS A 382 -25.68 -3.53 26.96
CA LYS A 382 -26.20 -3.56 25.58
C LYS A 382 -25.68 -2.38 24.76
N GLU A 383 -25.75 -1.16 25.27
CA GLU A 383 -25.24 0.02 24.57
C GLU A 383 -23.71 -0.02 24.38
N TYR A 384 -22.98 -0.57 25.36
CA TYR A 384 -21.53 -0.65 25.27
C TYR A 384 -21.04 -1.74 24.30
N ALA A 385 -21.69 -2.90 24.29
CA ALA A 385 -21.19 -4.12 23.64
C ALA A 385 -21.96 -4.53 22.37
N GLU A 386 -23.25 -4.22 22.30
CA GLU A 386 -24.17 -4.75 21.28
C GLU A 386 -24.62 -3.68 20.27
N GLY A 387 -25.25 -4.14 19.19
CA GLY A 387 -25.74 -3.26 18.12
C GLY A 387 -24.71 -2.97 17.02
N THR A 388 -25.09 -2.08 16.10
CA THR A 388 -24.25 -1.70 14.95
C THR A 388 -23.21 -0.66 15.30
N GLU A 389 -23.51 0.23 16.25
CA GLU A 389 -22.62 1.30 16.72
C GLU A 389 -22.45 1.29 18.26
N PRO A 390 -21.98 0.17 18.84
CA PRO A 390 -21.74 0.02 20.28
C PRO A 390 -20.73 1.05 20.82
N TRP A 391 -20.83 1.47 22.08
CA TRP A 391 -19.92 2.48 22.64
C TRP A 391 -18.47 2.03 22.73
N CYS A 392 -18.18 0.73 22.85
CA CYS A 392 -16.80 0.27 22.83
C CYS A 392 -16.13 0.34 21.44
N LEU A 393 -16.84 0.83 20.42
CA LEU A 393 -16.19 1.29 19.18
C LEU A 393 -15.24 2.47 19.45
N LEU A 394 -15.52 3.32 20.44
CA LEU A 394 -14.60 4.36 20.90
C LEU A 394 -13.25 3.77 21.37
N ASP A 395 -13.30 2.66 22.11
CA ASP A 395 -12.10 1.96 22.58
C ASP A 395 -11.29 1.35 21.41
N THR A 396 -11.99 0.87 20.37
CA THR A 396 -11.38 0.40 19.11
C THR A 396 -10.67 1.54 18.38
N ARG A 397 -11.36 2.67 18.13
CA ARG A 397 -10.78 3.82 17.42
C ARG A 397 -9.57 4.39 18.14
N HIS A 398 -9.64 4.49 19.46
CA HIS A 398 -8.51 4.93 20.27
C HIS A 398 -7.31 3.99 20.13
N ARG A 399 -7.50 2.66 20.25
CA ARG A 399 -6.39 1.69 20.06
C ARG A 399 -5.76 1.80 18.67
N GLN A 400 -6.58 1.91 17.62
CA GLN A 400 -6.10 2.06 16.24
C GLN A 400 -5.30 3.35 16.03
N MET A 401 -5.79 4.48 16.55
CA MET A 401 -5.06 5.75 16.52
C MET A 401 -3.71 5.65 17.25
N GLU A 402 -3.67 5.02 18.43
CA GLU A 402 -2.41 4.82 19.15
C GLU A 402 -1.44 3.94 18.36
N SER A 403 -1.92 2.88 17.71
CA SER A 403 -1.11 2.04 16.82
C SER A 403 -0.49 2.90 15.71
N HIS A 404 -1.28 3.73 15.02
CA HIS A 404 -0.77 4.68 14.01
C HIS A 404 0.26 5.65 14.58
N TRP A 405 0.00 6.26 15.74
CA TRP A 405 0.89 7.22 16.38
C TRP A 405 2.25 6.60 16.71
N TYR A 406 2.27 5.41 17.31
CA TYR A 406 3.54 4.77 17.69
C TYR A 406 4.29 4.17 16.49
N ASN A 407 3.63 3.97 15.35
CA ASN A 407 4.25 3.60 14.09
C ASN A 407 4.65 4.82 13.23
N PHE A 408 4.22 6.02 13.59
CA PHE A 408 4.52 7.24 12.85
C PHE A 408 5.97 7.71 13.10
N GLU A 409 6.68 8.09 12.04
CA GLU A 409 8.01 8.70 12.14
C GLU A 409 7.95 10.18 11.73
N PRO A 410 8.21 11.11 12.67
CA PRO A 410 8.31 12.52 12.32
C PRO A 410 9.48 12.76 11.36
N HIS A 411 9.28 13.67 10.41
CA HIS A 411 10.27 14.15 9.47
C HIS A 411 10.18 15.68 9.26
N GLY A 412 11.25 16.40 9.62
CA GLY A 412 11.31 17.86 9.56
C GLY A 412 10.81 18.53 10.83
N ASP A 413 10.53 19.83 10.75
CA ASP A 413 10.09 20.65 11.89
C ASP A 413 8.55 20.82 11.97
N ASP A 414 7.79 20.16 11.08
CA ASP A 414 6.33 20.35 10.89
C ASP A 414 5.51 19.23 11.57
N HIS A 415 5.65 19.07 12.89
CA HIS A 415 4.97 18.01 13.68
C HIS A 415 4.05 18.50 14.81
N ASP A 416 4.12 19.78 15.16
CA ASP A 416 3.38 20.30 16.31
C ASP A 416 1.86 20.11 16.17
N SER A 417 1.30 20.26 14.96
CA SER A 417 -0.14 20.17 14.72
C SER A 417 -0.67 18.73 14.85
N ILE A 418 0.02 17.76 14.28
CA ILE A 418 -0.38 16.34 14.38
C ILE A 418 -0.27 15.82 15.82
N GLU A 419 0.78 16.22 16.55
CA GLU A 419 0.93 15.88 17.96
C GLU A 419 -0.20 16.48 18.80
N LYS A 420 -0.52 17.77 18.59
CA LYS A 420 -1.66 18.43 19.26
C LYS A 420 -2.98 17.73 18.97
N LEU A 421 -3.20 17.29 17.73
CA LEU A 421 -4.40 16.58 17.33
C LEU A 421 -4.52 15.24 18.06
N VAL A 422 -3.44 14.46 18.13
CA VAL A 422 -3.41 13.19 18.89
C VAL A 422 -3.66 13.43 20.37
N ILE A 423 -3.05 14.47 20.96
CA ILE A 423 -3.29 14.85 22.37
C ILE A 423 -4.77 15.20 22.60
N GLN A 424 -5.40 15.95 21.69
CA GLN A 424 -6.82 16.28 21.78
C GLN A 424 -7.71 15.03 21.69
N ALA A 425 -7.42 14.13 20.74
CA ALA A 425 -8.13 12.87 20.60
C ALA A 425 -8.01 12.00 21.86
N ARG A 426 -6.81 11.87 22.44
CA ARG A 426 -6.59 11.21 23.75
C ARG A 426 -7.41 11.85 24.86
N ARG A 427 -7.39 13.18 24.97
CA ARG A 427 -8.19 13.91 25.99
C ARG A 427 -9.68 13.63 25.85
N ARG A 428 -10.20 13.61 24.61
CA ARG A 428 -11.60 13.30 24.33
C ARG A 428 -11.95 11.85 24.68
N TYR A 429 -11.10 10.90 24.31
CA TYR A 429 -11.24 9.50 24.73
C TYR A 429 -11.30 9.38 26.26
N MET A 430 -10.34 9.99 26.98
CA MET A 430 -10.29 9.94 28.44
C MET A 430 -11.52 10.54 29.10
N ALA A 431 -12.02 11.68 28.59
CA ALA A 431 -13.19 12.36 29.14
C ALA A 431 -14.47 11.53 28.94
N VAL A 432 -14.73 11.07 27.70
CA VAL A 432 -15.95 10.31 27.37
C VAL A 432 -15.90 8.91 27.98
N GLY A 433 -14.75 8.23 27.93
CA GLY A 433 -14.56 6.93 28.58
C GLY A 433 -14.73 6.97 30.09
N SER A 434 -14.24 8.03 30.75
CA SER A 434 -14.47 8.27 32.18
C SER A 434 -15.94 8.44 32.52
N GLU A 435 -16.71 9.11 31.66
CA GLU A 435 -18.15 9.31 31.86
C GLU A 435 -18.94 8.01 31.66
N ILE A 436 -18.55 7.18 30.67
CA ILE A 436 -19.08 5.82 30.49
C ILE A 436 -18.84 5.01 31.77
N ALA A 437 -17.61 4.99 32.28
CA ALA A 437 -17.25 4.27 33.49
C ALA A 437 -18.07 4.76 34.69
N ARG A 438 -18.20 6.08 34.88
CA ARG A 438 -18.97 6.67 35.98
C ARG A 438 -20.43 6.23 35.94
N LEU A 439 -21.10 6.41 34.81
CA LEU A 439 -22.52 6.03 34.64
C LEU A 439 -22.75 4.53 34.81
N PHE A 440 -21.82 3.71 34.33
CA PHE A 440 -21.86 2.26 34.50
C PHE A 440 -21.76 1.89 35.99
N LEU A 441 -20.77 2.44 36.70
CA LEU A 441 -20.57 2.20 38.13
C LEU A 441 -21.72 2.76 38.98
N GLU A 442 -22.38 3.84 38.57
CA GLU A 442 -23.57 4.34 39.26
C GLU A 442 -24.77 3.41 39.14
N CYS A 443 -24.92 2.74 37.99
CA CYS A 443 -25.92 1.67 37.86
C CYS A 443 -25.51 0.47 38.73
N LEU A 444 -24.22 0.15 38.76
CA LEU A 444 -23.65 -0.97 39.51
C LEU A 444 -23.86 -0.81 41.01
N ALA A 445 -23.59 0.38 41.54
CA ALA A 445 -23.74 0.71 42.94
C ALA A 445 -25.20 0.63 43.41
N LYS A 446 -26.16 0.82 42.50
CA LYS A 446 -27.61 0.77 42.79
C LYS A 446 -28.17 -0.64 42.67
N GLU A 447 -27.76 -1.39 41.65
CA GLU A 447 -28.35 -2.69 41.30
C GLU A 447 -27.54 -3.88 41.82
N GLY A 448 -26.24 -3.71 42.06
CA GLY A 448 -25.28 -4.79 42.26
C GLY A 448 -24.98 -5.55 40.95
N LEU A 449 -24.11 -6.56 41.02
CA LEU A 449 -23.94 -7.51 39.92
C LEU A 449 -24.93 -8.68 40.02
N PRO A 450 -25.24 -9.33 38.88
CA PRO A 450 -25.93 -10.60 38.89
C PRO A 450 -25.26 -11.63 39.82
N THR A 451 -26.07 -12.28 40.65
CA THR A 451 -25.66 -13.36 41.53
C THR A 451 -26.40 -14.63 41.13
N ALA A 452 -25.93 -15.80 41.54
CA ALA A 452 -26.62 -17.08 41.28
C ALA A 452 -28.07 -17.14 41.81
N HIS A 453 -28.48 -16.16 42.64
CA HIS A 453 -29.77 -16.11 43.31
C HIS A 453 -30.66 -14.94 42.88
N ASN A 454 -30.23 -14.06 41.97
CA ASN A 454 -31.02 -12.92 41.50
C ASN A 454 -31.49 -13.06 40.04
N GLN A 455 -32.63 -12.44 39.70
CA GLN A 455 -33.26 -12.54 38.36
C GLN A 455 -32.43 -11.89 37.24
N LEU A 456 -31.51 -10.97 37.57
CA LEU A 456 -30.60 -10.32 36.60
C LEU A 456 -29.61 -11.31 35.97
N SER A 457 -29.32 -12.44 36.61
CA SER A 457 -28.43 -13.49 36.09
C SER A 457 -28.92 -14.17 34.82
N ALA A 458 -30.22 -14.10 34.52
CA ALA A 458 -30.76 -14.71 33.31
C ALA A 458 -30.42 -13.93 32.02
N GLU A 459 -30.04 -12.65 32.12
CA GLU A 459 -29.79 -11.78 30.96
C GLU A 459 -28.30 -11.47 30.70
N LEU A 460 -27.42 -11.62 31.68
CA LEU A 460 -25.99 -11.32 31.58
C LEU A 460 -25.15 -12.54 31.92
N LEU A 461 -24.31 -12.99 30.96
CA LEU A 461 -23.40 -14.10 31.16
C LEU A 461 -22.32 -13.74 32.18
N ARG A 462 -22.08 -14.60 33.17
CA ARG A 462 -20.94 -14.46 34.08
C ARG A 462 -19.78 -15.31 33.57
N GLN A 463 -18.56 -14.78 33.69
CA GLN A 463 -17.35 -15.50 33.30
C GLN A 463 -17.23 -16.86 34.00
N CYS A 464 -17.64 -16.94 35.27
CA CYS A 464 -17.61 -18.17 36.05
C CYS A 464 -18.54 -19.28 35.52
N GLU A 465 -19.50 -18.94 34.65
CA GLU A 465 -20.45 -19.87 34.07
C GLU A 465 -19.99 -20.45 32.72
N VAL A 466 -18.93 -19.90 32.12
CA VAL A 466 -18.51 -20.23 30.74
C VAL A 466 -18.20 -21.71 30.59
N PHE A 467 -17.48 -22.31 31.53
CA PHE A 467 -17.12 -23.72 31.44
C PHE A 467 -18.36 -24.62 31.47
N GLU A 468 -19.26 -24.43 32.43
CA GLU A 468 -20.45 -25.27 32.59
C GLU A 468 -21.50 -25.04 31.49
N ASN A 469 -21.63 -23.82 30.98
CA ASN A 469 -22.67 -23.49 29.98
C ASN A 469 -22.21 -23.73 28.54
N HIS A 470 -20.92 -23.53 28.23
CA HIS A 470 -20.44 -23.49 26.84
C HIS A 470 -19.37 -24.53 26.50
N VAL A 471 -18.67 -25.10 27.50
CA VAL A 471 -17.62 -26.12 27.30
C VAL A 471 -18.15 -27.51 27.64
N LYS A 472 -18.42 -27.77 28.92
CA LYS A 472 -18.77 -29.10 29.46
C LYS A 472 -19.92 -29.81 28.74
N PRO A 473 -21.04 -29.16 28.37
CA PRO A 473 -22.17 -29.85 27.75
C PRO A 473 -21.84 -30.46 26.38
N PHE A 474 -20.78 -29.96 25.72
CA PHE A 474 -20.40 -30.35 24.37
C PHE A 474 -19.24 -31.34 24.33
N LEU A 475 -18.55 -31.58 25.45
CA LEU A 475 -17.36 -32.45 25.49
C LEU A 475 -17.65 -33.91 25.12
N ALA A 476 -18.88 -34.37 25.32
CA ALA A 476 -19.31 -35.73 24.95
C ALA A 476 -19.51 -35.92 23.44
N GLU A 477 -19.75 -34.84 22.69
CA GLU A 477 -20.13 -34.88 21.29
C GLU A 477 -19.07 -34.31 20.36
N LYS A 478 -18.36 -33.27 20.80
CA LYS A 478 -17.47 -32.46 19.95
C LYS A 478 -16.09 -32.34 20.56
N LYS A 479 -15.06 -32.55 19.75
CA LYS A 479 -13.70 -32.23 20.14
C LYS A 479 -13.56 -30.72 20.30
N THR A 480 -13.25 -30.27 21.52
CA THR A 480 -13.42 -28.87 21.90
C THR A 480 -12.08 -28.23 22.28
N ALA A 481 -11.78 -27.04 21.76
CA ALA A 481 -10.72 -26.20 22.30
C ALA A 481 -11.32 -25.13 23.22
N TYR A 482 -10.74 -24.96 24.39
CA TYR A 482 -11.03 -23.87 25.31
C TYR A 482 -9.82 -22.92 25.32
N VAL A 483 -9.99 -21.73 24.75
CA VAL A 483 -8.93 -20.74 24.55
C VAL A 483 -9.07 -19.64 25.59
N TRP A 484 -8.09 -19.51 26.47
CA TRP A 484 -7.99 -18.45 27.45
C TRP A 484 -7.06 -17.37 26.94
N VAL A 485 -7.53 -16.13 26.89
CA VAL A 485 -6.75 -14.98 26.43
C VAL A 485 -6.65 -13.96 27.55
N ASP A 486 -5.44 -13.73 28.03
CA ASP A 486 -5.12 -12.77 29.07
C ASP A 486 -5.37 -11.33 28.59
N ALA A 487 -6.06 -10.53 29.40
CA ALA A 487 -6.31 -9.10 29.16
C ALA A 487 -7.05 -8.72 27.85
N LEU A 488 -7.77 -9.66 27.21
CA LEU A 488 -8.50 -9.39 25.97
C LEU A 488 -9.78 -8.59 26.21
N ARG A 489 -9.80 -7.32 25.79
CA ARG A 489 -10.98 -6.44 25.90
C ARG A 489 -12.12 -6.90 25.00
N PHE A 490 -13.36 -6.62 25.40
CA PHE A 490 -14.54 -6.95 24.57
C PHE A 490 -14.47 -6.34 23.17
N GLU A 491 -14.00 -5.09 23.03
CA GLU A 491 -13.85 -4.44 21.71
C GLU A 491 -12.92 -5.21 20.76
N MET A 492 -11.83 -5.76 21.30
CA MET A 492 -10.87 -6.58 20.57
C MET A 492 -11.51 -7.92 20.17
N GLY A 493 -12.28 -8.53 21.08
CA GLY A 493 -13.07 -9.72 20.79
C GLY A 493 -14.11 -9.49 19.69
N ARG A 494 -14.75 -8.31 19.64
CA ARG A 494 -15.68 -7.94 18.57
C ARG A 494 -14.97 -7.80 17.22
N GLU A 495 -13.80 -7.18 17.21
CA GLU A 495 -13.00 -7.09 15.99
C GLU A 495 -12.57 -8.49 15.51
N LEU A 496 -12.06 -9.34 16.40
CA LEU A 496 -11.74 -10.74 16.10
C LEU A 496 -12.95 -11.53 15.57
N ALA A 497 -14.12 -11.37 16.19
CA ALA A 497 -15.35 -12.02 15.73
C ALA A 497 -15.71 -11.59 14.30
N ARG A 498 -15.59 -10.29 13.98
CA ARG A 498 -15.82 -9.78 12.62
C ARG A 498 -14.87 -10.42 11.61
N LEU A 499 -13.60 -10.58 11.96
CA LEU A 499 -12.58 -11.21 11.12
C LEU A 499 -12.84 -12.71 10.88
N LEU A 500 -13.40 -13.41 11.88
CA LEU A 500 -13.63 -14.85 11.82
C LEU A 500 -14.95 -15.22 11.13
N ARG A 501 -15.95 -14.33 11.07
CA ARG A 501 -17.26 -14.57 10.44
C ARG A 501 -17.20 -14.95 8.96
N GLU A 502 -16.09 -14.67 8.28
CA GLU A 502 -15.88 -15.09 6.89
C GLU A 502 -15.77 -16.63 6.77
N ASP A 503 -15.13 -17.29 7.76
CA ASP A 503 -14.81 -18.72 7.73
C ASP A 503 -15.56 -19.56 8.77
N PHE A 504 -16.11 -18.93 9.81
CA PHE A 504 -16.67 -19.59 10.99
C PHE A 504 -18.10 -19.11 11.27
N GLU A 505 -18.91 -20.00 11.86
CA GLU A 505 -20.08 -19.56 12.61
C GLU A 505 -19.58 -18.99 13.94
N VAL A 506 -19.88 -17.72 14.19
CA VAL A 506 -19.36 -16.96 15.33
C VAL A 506 -20.50 -16.40 16.17
N GLU A 507 -20.61 -16.87 17.41
CA GLU A 507 -21.42 -16.25 18.45
C GLU A 507 -20.49 -15.48 19.39
N LEU A 508 -20.80 -14.22 19.67
CA LEU A 508 -20.03 -13.36 20.57
C LEU A 508 -20.97 -12.84 21.66
N HIS A 509 -20.60 -13.10 22.91
CA HIS A 509 -21.34 -12.69 24.09
C HIS A 509 -20.46 -11.77 24.95
N PRO A 510 -20.98 -10.63 25.44
CA PRO A 510 -20.36 -9.94 26.55
C PRO A 510 -20.57 -10.75 27.82
N ALA A 511 -19.49 -10.97 28.57
CA ALA A 511 -19.56 -11.59 29.89
C ALA A 511 -18.99 -10.67 30.96
N LEU A 512 -19.54 -10.75 32.17
CA LEU A 512 -19.02 -10.08 33.35
C LEU A 512 -17.85 -10.89 33.91
N ALA A 513 -16.65 -10.32 33.89
CA ALA A 513 -15.47 -10.91 34.51
C ALA A 513 -15.66 -11.05 36.03
N ALA A 514 -15.02 -12.06 36.63
CA ALA A 514 -14.98 -12.21 38.07
C ALA A 514 -14.23 -11.02 38.71
N VAL A 515 -14.70 -10.58 39.87
CA VAL A 515 -14.14 -9.42 40.57
C VAL A 515 -13.26 -9.85 41.75
N PRO A 516 -12.14 -9.17 42.02
CA PRO A 516 -11.51 -8.11 41.21
C PRO A 516 -11.01 -8.63 39.85
N THR A 517 -10.98 -7.76 38.83
CA THR A 517 -10.64 -8.11 37.43
C THR A 517 -9.12 -8.24 37.22
N VAL A 518 -8.51 -9.13 38.00
CA VAL A 518 -7.08 -9.47 37.99
C VAL A 518 -6.89 -10.89 37.50
N THR A 519 -5.74 -11.18 36.88
CA THR A 519 -5.42 -12.45 36.23
C THR A 519 -5.63 -13.66 37.15
N GLU A 520 -5.21 -13.59 38.42
CA GLU A 520 -5.35 -14.69 39.38
C GLU A 520 -6.81 -15.09 39.61
N ILE A 521 -7.71 -14.12 39.65
CA ILE A 521 -9.15 -14.34 39.89
C ILE A 521 -9.84 -14.71 38.58
N GLY A 522 -9.63 -13.93 37.51
CA GLY A 522 -10.31 -14.13 36.23
C GLY A 522 -9.98 -15.49 35.59
N MET A 523 -8.72 -15.91 35.61
CA MET A 523 -8.32 -17.21 35.06
C MET A 523 -8.81 -18.38 35.90
N ALA A 524 -8.91 -18.22 37.22
CA ALA A 524 -9.49 -19.24 38.09
C ALA A 524 -11.01 -19.33 37.88
N ALA A 525 -11.68 -18.22 37.58
CA ALA A 525 -13.11 -18.21 37.29
C ALA A 525 -13.49 -19.01 36.03
N LEU A 526 -12.56 -19.22 35.09
CA LEU A 526 -12.81 -20.04 33.90
C LEU A 526 -12.76 -21.57 34.18
N LEU A 527 -12.51 -21.99 35.42
CA LEU A 527 -12.41 -23.39 35.78
C LEU A 527 -13.76 -24.07 36.06
N PRO A 528 -13.83 -25.41 35.96
CA PRO A 528 -15.00 -26.17 36.38
C PRO A 528 -15.35 -25.91 37.86
N GLY A 529 -16.63 -25.66 38.14
CA GLY A 529 -17.13 -25.43 39.49
C GLY A 529 -17.10 -23.97 39.95
N ALA A 530 -16.48 -23.05 39.20
CA ALA A 530 -16.39 -21.64 39.56
C ALA A 530 -17.75 -20.91 39.60
N GLN A 531 -18.76 -21.40 38.89
CA GLN A 531 -20.12 -20.84 38.90
C GLN A 531 -20.87 -21.00 40.23
N GLY A 532 -20.39 -21.90 41.10
CA GLY A 532 -20.95 -22.19 42.41
C GLY A 532 -20.40 -21.27 43.50
N ASP A 533 -20.01 -21.85 44.63
CA ASP A 533 -19.55 -21.13 45.84
C ASP A 533 -18.08 -20.67 45.72
N ALA A 534 -17.71 -20.08 44.58
CA ALA A 534 -16.35 -19.59 44.37
C ALA A 534 -16.08 -18.35 45.25
N LYS A 535 -15.04 -18.43 46.06
CA LYS A 535 -14.76 -17.46 47.12
C LYS A 535 -13.40 -16.80 46.95
N VAL A 536 -13.36 -15.47 46.99
CA VAL A 536 -12.11 -14.71 47.03
C VAL A 536 -11.48 -14.86 48.41
N VAL A 537 -10.24 -15.31 48.45
CA VAL A 537 -9.44 -15.54 49.65
C VAL A 537 -8.04 -14.93 49.49
N THR A 538 -7.30 -14.78 50.59
CA THR A 538 -5.90 -14.38 50.50
C THR A 538 -5.01 -15.57 50.13
N ALA A 539 -4.07 -15.36 49.21
CA ALA A 539 -2.99 -16.30 48.90
C ALA A 539 -1.75 -16.09 49.81
N GLY A 540 -1.79 -15.09 50.69
CA GLY A 540 -0.65 -14.60 51.46
C GLY A 540 0.15 -13.52 50.73
N SER A 541 0.99 -12.77 51.46
CA SER A 541 1.90 -11.76 50.91
C SER A 541 1.25 -10.64 50.08
N GLY A 542 0.02 -10.23 50.45
CA GLY A 542 -0.70 -9.16 49.76
C GLY A 542 -1.25 -9.56 48.39
N LYS A 543 -1.58 -10.85 48.20
CA LYS A 543 -2.18 -11.39 46.98
C LYS A 543 -3.50 -12.09 47.26
N LEU A 544 -4.36 -12.09 46.25
CA LEU A 544 -5.63 -12.80 46.25
C LEU A 544 -5.54 -14.12 45.48
N ALA A 545 -6.48 -15.01 45.76
CA ALA A 545 -6.73 -16.25 45.02
C ALA A 545 -8.23 -16.57 45.06
N LEU A 546 -8.66 -17.45 44.17
CA LEU A 546 -10.01 -17.99 44.17
C LEU A 546 -10.01 -19.38 44.81
N GLU A 547 -10.89 -19.61 45.78
CA GLU A 547 -11.20 -20.92 46.32
C GLU A 547 -12.41 -21.49 45.59
N ILE A 548 -12.25 -22.67 44.98
CA ILE A 548 -13.32 -23.37 44.25
C ILE A 548 -13.52 -24.73 44.91
N ASN A 549 -14.72 -24.99 45.43
CA ASN A 549 -15.05 -26.25 46.12
C ASN A 549 -14.02 -26.64 47.21
N GLY A 550 -13.56 -25.66 47.99
CA GLY A 550 -12.56 -25.84 49.05
C GLY A 550 -11.11 -25.94 48.58
N THR A 551 -10.83 -25.80 47.28
CA THR A 551 -9.47 -25.80 46.71
C THR A 551 -9.04 -24.39 46.36
N VAL A 552 -7.99 -23.89 47.01
CA VAL A 552 -7.42 -22.57 46.72
C VAL A 552 -6.53 -22.64 45.47
N ILE A 553 -6.89 -21.89 44.43
CA ILE A 553 -6.19 -21.85 43.15
C ILE A 553 -5.20 -20.67 43.15
N LYS A 554 -3.90 -20.96 43.30
CA LYS A 554 -2.87 -19.92 43.45
C LYS A 554 -2.08 -19.67 42.18
N ASP A 555 -1.90 -20.70 41.35
CA ASP A 555 -1.02 -20.62 40.20
C ASP A 555 -1.54 -21.42 38.99
N ARG A 556 -0.74 -21.45 37.92
CA ARG A 556 -1.07 -22.22 36.70
C ARG A 556 -1.16 -23.72 36.95
N LYS A 557 -0.36 -24.27 37.87
CA LYS A 557 -0.35 -25.71 38.18
C LYS A 557 -1.64 -26.10 38.87
N ASP A 558 -2.13 -25.30 39.81
CA ASP A 558 -3.41 -25.52 40.47
C ASP A 558 -4.57 -25.50 39.46
N ARG A 559 -4.58 -24.49 38.57
CA ARG A 559 -5.57 -24.37 37.48
C ARG A 559 -5.61 -25.61 36.60
N LEU A 560 -4.45 -26.08 36.12
CA LEU A 560 -4.36 -27.27 35.27
C LEU A 560 -4.78 -28.55 35.99
N THR A 561 -4.46 -28.67 37.27
CA THR A 561 -4.81 -29.84 38.08
C THR A 561 -6.32 -29.92 38.24
N LEU A 562 -6.96 -28.82 38.68
CA LEU A 562 -8.41 -28.77 38.86
C LEU A 562 -9.15 -29.04 37.54
N LEU A 563 -8.72 -28.42 36.43
CA LEU A 563 -9.31 -28.65 35.11
C LEU A 563 -9.20 -30.12 34.68
N LYS A 564 -8.04 -30.76 34.84
CA LYS A 564 -7.85 -32.18 34.46
C LYS A 564 -8.68 -33.13 35.31
N GLU A 565 -8.84 -32.84 36.60
CA GLU A 565 -9.64 -33.66 37.51
C GLU A 565 -11.15 -33.55 37.25
N HIS A 566 -11.64 -32.36 36.87
CA HIS A 566 -13.07 -32.07 36.74
C HIS A 566 -13.56 -31.96 35.28
N ALA A 567 -12.62 -32.03 34.34
CA ALA A 567 -12.73 -32.34 32.91
C ALA A 567 -13.86 -33.30 32.52
N GLY A 568 -13.84 -34.46 33.17
CA GLY A 568 -14.57 -35.65 32.73
C GLY A 568 -14.04 -36.30 31.44
N VAL A 569 -13.00 -35.71 30.81
CA VAL A 569 -12.39 -36.18 29.55
C VAL A 569 -10.87 -35.97 29.58
N GLU A 570 -10.14 -36.54 28.63
CA GLU A 570 -8.70 -36.26 28.46
C GLU A 570 -8.47 -34.80 28.05
N VAL A 571 -7.61 -34.11 28.79
CA VAL A 571 -7.26 -32.70 28.56
C VAL A 571 -5.79 -32.55 28.17
N PHE A 572 -5.54 -31.85 27.06
CA PHE A 572 -4.20 -31.42 26.64
C PHE A 572 -4.07 -29.90 26.78
N ASP A 573 -3.01 -29.42 27.42
CA ASP A 573 -2.74 -27.98 27.56
C ASP A 573 -1.56 -27.53 26.68
N THR A 574 -1.71 -26.38 26.03
CA THR A 574 -0.66 -25.74 25.22
C THR A 574 -0.79 -24.21 25.26
N LYS A 575 0.23 -23.51 24.76
CA LYS A 575 0.20 -22.06 24.50
C LYS A 575 -0.20 -21.78 23.06
N LEU A 576 -0.71 -20.57 22.79
CA LEU A 576 -1.03 -20.10 21.43
C LEU A 576 0.21 -20.13 20.51
N ASP A 577 1.35 -19.61 20.98
CA ASP A 577 2.61 -19.58 20.23
C ASP A 577 3.05 -20.97 19.72
N ASN A 578 2.78 -22.03 20.49
CA ASN A 578 3.11 -23.40 20.08
C ASN A 578 2.29 -23.92 18.88
N LEU A 579 1.25 -23.19 18.45
CA LEU A 579 0.46 -23.49 17.25
C LEU A 579 1.03 -22.79 16.00
N LEU A 580 1.90 -21.80 16.16
CA LEU A 580 2.32 -20.89 15.10
C LEU A 580 3.82 -21.02 14.77
N PRO A 581 4.25 -20.76 13.53
CA PRO A 581 3.42 -20.84 12.31
C PRO A 581 2.94 -22.27 12.03
N LYS A 582 3.52 -23.29 12.69
CA LYS A 582 3.14 -24.69 12.58
C LYS A 582 3.45 -25.43 13.88
N PRO A 583 2.52 -26.25 14.41
CA PRO A 583 2.75 -26.98 15.64
C PRO A 583 3.81 -28.08 15.51
N SER A 584 4.56 -28.28 16.59
CA SER A 584 5.52 -29.38 16.71
C SER A 584 4.82 -30.76 16.64
N LYS A 585 5.59 -31.84 16.46
CA LYS A 585 5.04 -33.20 16.48
C LYS A 585 4.32 -33.52 17.80
N LYS A 586 4.92 -33.14 18.93
CA LYS A 586 4.35 -33.37 20.27
C LYS A 586 3.01 -32.66 20.46
N VAL A 587 2.89 -31.42 19.99
CA VAL A 587 1.64 -30.64 20.07
C VAL A 587 0.56 -31.27 19.20
N ARG A 588 0.92 -31.77 18.01
CA ARG A 588 0.00 -32.48 17.13
C ARG A 588 -0.56 -33.76 17.75
N GLU A 589 0.30 -34.60 18.28
CA GLU A 589 -0.11 -35.83 18.97
C GLU A 589 -0.93 -35.53 20.22
N GLY A 590 -0.58 -34.49 20.99
CA GLY A 590 -1.35 -34.08 22.17
C GLY A 590 -2.76 -33.64 21.83
N ILE A 591 -2.91 -32.80 20.80
CA ILE A 591 -4.23 -32.38 20.32
C ILE A 591 -5.00 -33.58 19.73
N GLU A 592 -4.35 -34.50 19.02
CA GLU A 592 -5.00 -35.68 18.44
C GLU A 592 -5.64 -36.58 19.51
N ASN A 593 -4.95 -36.81 20.63
CA ASN A 593 -5.38 -37.76 21.66
C ASN A 593 -6.36 -37.19 22.69
N ALA A 594 -6.39 -35.87 22.93
CA ALA A 594 -7.29 -35.27 23.93
C ALA A 594 -8.64 -34.83 23.36
N GLN A 595 -9.69 -34.90 24.18
CA GLN A 595 -11.04 -34.41 23.82
C GLN A 595 -11.21 -32.92 24.09
N LEU A 596 -10.53 -32.41 25.12
CA LEU A 596 -10.48 -30.99 25.48
C LEU A 596 -9.07 -30.45 25.32
N ILE A 597 -8.91 -29.40 24.53
CA ILE A 597 -7.63 -28.72 24.33
C ILE A 597 -7.69 -27.37 25.03
N LEU A 598 -6.93 -27.18 26.10
CA LEU A 598 -6.73 -25.87 26.71
C LEU A 598 -5.61 -25.12 25.96
N VAL A 599 -5.93 -23.95 25.42
CA VAL A 599 -4.95 -23.05 24.81
C VAL A 599 -4.88 -21.77 25.64
N THR A 600 -3.69 -21.37 26.08
CA THR A 600 -3.50 -20.11 26.81
C THR A 600 -2.70 -19.10 25.99
N SER A 601 -3.12 -17.84 26.00
CA SER A 601 -2.45 -16.68 25.43
C SER A 601 -2.25 -15.65 26.55
N GLN A 602 -1.03 -15.12 26.67
CA GLN A 602 -0.61 -14.17 27.72
C GLN A 602 0.05 -12.91 27.14
N GLU A 603 0.11 -12.83 25.81
CA GLU A 603 0.95 -11.88 25.08
C GLU A 603 0.53 -10.43 25.33
N ILE A 604 -0.78 -10.14 25.46
CA ILE A 604 -1.28 -8.78 25.72
C ILE A 604 -0.75 -8.26 27.06
N ASP A 605 -0.96 -9.01 28.12
CA ASP A 605 -0.60 -8.62 29.48
C ASP A 605 0.92 -8.58 29.66
N GLU A 606 1.64 -9.62 29.21
CA GLU A 606 3.11 -9.69 29.28
C GLU A 606 3.79 -8.52 28.54
N LEU A 607 3.26 -8.10 27.37
CA LEU A 607 3.78 -6.96 26.62
C LEU A 607 3.59 -5.64 27.37
N CYS A 608 2.48 -5.49 28.09
CA CYS A 608 2.11 -4.23 28.74
C CYS A 608 2.71 -4.10 30.15
N GLU A 609 2.81 -5.19 30.91
CA GLU A 609 3.39 -5.20 32.26
C GLU A 609 4.90 -4.94 32.27
N GLN A 610 5.61 -5.24 31.17
CA GLN A 610 7.03 -4.93 31.00
C GLN A 610 7.34 -3.42 30.90
N ASP A 611 6.32 -2.55 30.99
CA ASP A 611 6.37 -1.08 30.90
C ASP A 611 7.04 -0.56 29.61
N ASN A 612 7.11 -1.42 28.57
CA ASN A 612 7.57 -1.06 27.23
C ASN A 612 6.38 -0.61 26.37
N ILE A 613 5.75 0.50 26.78
CA ILE A 613 4.51 1.04 26.21
C ILE A 613 4.61 1.18 24.68
N THR A 614 5.76 1.64 24.16
CA THR A 614 5.97 1.78 22.72
C THR A 614 5.86 0.46 21.98
N GLN A 615 6.45 -0.63 22.49
CA GLN A 615 6.31 -1.93 21.84
C GLN A 615 4.92 -2.50 22.01
N ALA A 616 4.32 -2.39 23.19
CA ALA A 616 2.95 -2.86 23.44
C ALA A 616 1.95 -2.20 22.48
N ARG A 617 1.98 -0.87 22.33
CA ARG A 617 1.13 -0.11 21.41
C ARG A 617 1.37 -0.47 19.95
N ARG A 618 2.60 -0.82 19.60
CA ARG A 618 2.90 -1.31 18.25
C ARG A 618 2.34 -2.70 18.04
N GLN A 619 2.51 -3.65 18.96
CA GLN A 619 2.31 -5.09 18.69
C GLN A 619 0.95 -5.64 19.13
N MET A 620 0.16 -4.88 19.89
CA MET A 620 -1.14 -5.34 20.41
C MET A 620 -2.05 -5.96 19.35
N ASP A 621 -2.11 -5.33 18.17
CA ASP A 621 -2.96 -5.77 17.06
C ASP A 621 -2.49 -7.12 16.48
N ASP A 622 -1.19 -7.43 16.57
CA ASP A 622 -0.62 -8.68 16.07
C ASP A 622 -1.15 -9.90 16.85
N VAL A 623 -1.59 -9.74 18.11
CA VAL A 623 -2.20 -10.82 18.89
C VAL A 623 -3.53 -11.28 18.27
N LEU A 624 -4.33 -10.38 17.70
CA LEU A 624 -5.59 -10.74 17.03
C LEU A 624 -5.34 -11.61 15.79
N ASN A 625 -4.26 -11.31 15.06
CA ASN A 625 -3.81 -12.11 13.95
C ASN A 625 -3.39 -13.52 14.38
N ASP A 626 -2.63 -13.62 15.46
CA ASP A 626 -2.15 -14.89 15.96
C ASP A 626 -3.28 -15.75 16.53
N LEU A 627 -4.25 -15.15 17.21
CA LEU A 627 -5.49 -15.81 17.61
C LEU A 627 -6.25 -16.36 16.41
N ARG A 628 -6.48 -15.55 15.37
CA ARG A 628 -7.15 -15.99 14.14
C ARG A 628 -6.44 -17.18 13.48
N ARG A 629 -5.11 -17.15 13.41
CA ARG A 629 -4.29 -18.23 12.83
C ARG A 629 -4.31 -19.48 13.70
N GLY A 630 -4.22 -19.31 15.02
CA GLY A 630 -4.31 -20.40 15.99
C GLY A 630 -5.65 -21.12 15.90
N ILE A 631 -6.74 -20.37 15.82
CA ILE A 631 -8.11 -20.89 15.63
C ILE A 631 -8.21 -21.74 14.36
N ARG A 632 -7.71 -21.23 13.22
CA ARG A 632 -7.67 -22.01 11.96
C ARG A 632 -6.82 -23.27 12.08
N MET A 633 -5.68 -23.20 12.77
CA MET A 633 -4.81 -24.36 13.00
C MET A 633 -5.51 -25.44 13.83
N LEU A 634 -6.24 -25.05 14.88
CA LEU A 634 -7.02 -25.96 15.72
C LEU A 634 -8.07 -26.71 14.88
N VAL A 635 -8.82 -26.00 14.03
CA VAL A 635 -9.82 -26.62 13.15
C VAL A 635 -9.19 -27.56 12.14
N ASN A 636 -8.05 -27.19 11.53
CA ASN A 636 -7.29 -28.08 10.65
C ASN A 636 -6.78 -29.36 11.34
N MET A 637 -6.76 -29.38 12.68
CA MET A 637 -6.38 -30.51 13.50
C MET A 637 -7.58 -31.28 14.08
N GLY A 638 -8.78 -31.03 13.54
CA GLY A 638 -9.99 -31.76 13.88
C GLY A 638 -10.74 -31.23 15.10
N ILE A 639 -10.49 -29.98 15.51
CA ILE A 639 -11.30 -29.31 16.54
C ILE A 639 -12.63 -28.86 15.90
N GLU A 640 -13.73 -29.25 16.53
CA GLU A 640 -15.10 -29.06 16.02
C GLU A 640 -15.83 -27.89 16.70
N ARG A 641 -15.37 -27.52 17.90
CA ARG A 641 -15.91 -26.39 18.67
C ARG A 641 -14.76 -25.66 19.35
N ILE A 642 -14.77 -24.33 19.29
CA ILE A 642 -13.82 -23.51 20.02
C ILE A 642 -14.61 -22.54 20.89
N VAL A 643 -14.28 -22.52 22.19
CA VAL A 643 -14.78 -21.51 23.14
C VAL A 643 -13.58 -20.64 23.50
N LEU A 644 -13.63 -19.37 23.15
CA LEU A 644 -12.62 -18.39 23.53
C LEU A 644 -13.19 -17.50 24.63
N ALA A 645 -12.46 -17.34 25.73
CA ALA A 645 -12.84 -16.48 26.84
C ALA A 645 -11.63 -15.69 27.33
N ALA A 646 -11.86 -14.44 27.73
CA ALA A 646 -10.85 -13.64 28.43
C ALA A 646 -11.04 -13.71 29.94
N ASP A 647 -9.98 -13.43 30.69
CA ASP A 647 -9.96 -13.36 32.15
C ASP A 647 -10.32 -11.97 32.69
N HIS A 648 -9.82 -10.91 32.07
CA HIS A 648 -10.20 -9.53 32.35
C HIS A 648 -9.97 -8.66 31.11
N GLY A 649 -10.53 -7.45 31.15
CA GLY A 649 -10.14 -6.37 30.26
C GLY A 649 -9.13 -5.44 30.91
N HIS A 650 -8.90 -4.28 30.29
CA HIS A 650 -7.92 -3.32 30.79
C HIS A 650 -8.20 -1.90 30.28
N LEU A 651 -7.64 -0.92 30.97
CA LEU A 651 -7.43 0.43 30.46
C LEU A 651 -6.01 0.56 29.94
N PHE A 652 -5.87 1.07 28.73
CA PHE A 652 -4.57 1.47 28.18
C PHE A 652 -4.64 2.93 27.78
N ALA A 653 -4.23 3.81 28.69
CA ALA A 653 -4.25 5.28 28.53
C ALA A 653 -2.83 5.83 28.29
N ASP A 654 -2.67 7.15 28.29
CA ASP A 654 -1.36 7.80 28.45
C ASP A 654 -0.97 7.80 29.94
N GLU A 655 0.26 8.22 30.28
CA GLU A 655 0.68 8.33 31.68
C GLU A 655 -0.27 9.29 32.43
N LEU A 656 -0.91 8.78 33.48
CA LEU A 656 -1.87 9.56 34.26
C LEU A 656 -1.17 10.68 35.04
N SER A 657 -1.72 11.89 34.93
CA SER A 657 -1.32 13.05 35.73
C SER A 657 -1.66 12.87 37.22
N GLU A 658 -1.00 13.63 38.09
CA GLU A 658 -1.17 13.49 39.55
C GLU A 658 -2.60 13.77 40.03
N ASP A 659 -3.35 14.63 39.35
CA ASP A 659 -4.76 14.92 39.64
C ASP A 659 -5.70 13.76 39.31
N MET A 660 -5.26 12.81 38.49
CA MET A 660 -5.97 11.57 38.19
C MET A 660 -5.62 10.44 39.18
N LYS A 661 -4.80 10.72 40.20
CA LYS A 661 -4.39 9.77 41.24
C LYS A 661 -5.05 10.08 42.58
N VAL A 662 -5.84 9.14 43.08
CA VAL A 662 -6.60 9.27 44.34
C VAL A 662 -6.01 8.37 45.42
N ASP A 663 -6.25 8.68 46.68
CA ASP A 663 -5.79 7.83 47.78
C ASP A 663 -6.71 6.59 47.90
N SER A 664 -6.13 5.43 48.20
CA SER A 664 -6.90 4.21 48.46
C SER A 664 -7.67 4.31 49.79
N PRO A 665 -8.74 3.52 50.00
CA PRO A 665 -9.51 3.52 51.25
C PRO A 665 -8.69 3.37 52.53
N GLY A 666 -7.54 2.68 52.48
CA GLY A 666 -6.73 2.38 53.66
C GLY A 666 -7.28 1.18 54.44
N GLY A 667 -7.18 1.20 55.78
CA GLY A 667 -7.64 0.06 56.61
C GLY A 667 -6.74 -1.17 56.49
N GLU A 668 -7.32 -2.36 56.67
CA GLU A 668 -6.62 -3.63 56.48
C GLU A 668 -6.67 -4.02 55.00
N THR A 669 -5.62 -3.67 54.27
CA THR A 669 -5.52 -3.95 52.83
C THR A 669 -5.07 -5.39 52.61
N ALA A 670 -5.90 -6.17 51.92
CA ALA A 670 -5.55 -7.52 51.47
C ALA A 670 -4.79 -7.47 50.14
N ASP A 671 -5.19 -6.57 49.24
CA ASP A 671 -4.56 -6.34 47.94
C ASP A 671 -4.81 -4.91 47.45
N LEU A 672 -3.84 -4.33 46.74
CA LEU A 672 -3.93 -2.97 46.20
C LEU A 672 -3.20 -2.87 44.87
N HIS A 673 -3.99 -2.65 43.83
CA HIS A 673 -3.55 -2.30 42.48
C HIS A 673 -3.99 -0.88 42.12
N ARG A 674 -3.58 -0.39 40.95
CA ARG A 674 -3.89 0.97 40.48
C ARG A 674 -5.38 1.21 40.27
N ARG A 675 -6.16 0.18 39.98
CA ARG A 675 -7.60 0.30 39.69
C ARG A 675 -8.49 -0.26 40.78
N VAL A 676 -7.92 -1.02 41.71
CA VAL A 676 -8.69 -1.74 42.70
C VAL A 676 -7.96 -1.82 44.03
N TRP A 677 -8.73 -1.67 45.10
CA TRP A 677 -8.33 -1.98 46.46
C TRP A 677 -9.26 -3.07 46.98
N VAL A 678 -8.71 -4.06 47.67
CA VAL A 678 -9.47 -5.12 48.33
C VAL A 678 -9.01 -5.22 49.78
N GLY A 679 -9.94 -5.25 50.72
CA GLY A 679 -9.60 -5.34 52.14
C GLY A 679 -10.78 -5.18 53.08
N HIS A 680 -10.47 -4.91 54.36
CA HIS A 680 -11.44 -4.68 55.41
C HIS A 680 -11.32 -3.26 55.98
N GLY A 681 -12.46 -2.62 56.22
CA GLY A 681 -12.47 -1.26 56.75
C GLY A 681 -11.93 -0.24 55.75
N GLY A 682 -11.37 0.87 56.25
CA GLY A 682 -10.95 2.01 55.42
C GLY A 682 -12.02 3.09 55.31
N ASN A 683 -11.63 4.23 54.74
CA ASN A 683 -12.48 5.41 54.57
C ASN A 683 -13.42 5.25 53.37
N ALA A 684 -14.61 5.85 53.47
CA ALA A 684 -15.43 6.15 52.30
C ALA A 684 -15.02 7.52 51.76
N ASP A 685 -14.99 7.67 50.44
CA ASP A 685 -14.63 8.91 49.75
C ASP A 685 -15.46 9.01 48.46
N ASP A 686 -15.78 10.23 48.03
CA ASP A 686 -16.53 10.48 46.80
C ASP A 686 -15.71 10.14 45.54
N ALA A 687 -14.40 9.92 45.66
CA ALA A 687 -13.50 9.58 44.56
C ALA A 687 -13.64 8.14 44.04
N PHE A 688 -14.19 7.21 44.84
CA PHE A 688 -14.30 5.81 44.47
C PHE A 688 -15.60 5.15 44.94
N LEU A 689 -16.05 4.15 44.20
CA LEU A 689 -17.06 3.21 44.65
C LEU A 689 -16.39 2.22 45.61
N ARG A 690 -17.01 1.95 46.77
CA ARG A 690 -16.67 0.83 47.65
C ARG A 690 -17.90 -0.01 47.93
N ALA A 691 -17.79 -1.33 47.73
CA ALA A 691 -18.88 -2.28 47.93
C ALA A 691 -18.34 -3.63 48.43
N PRO A 692 -19.13 -4.40 49.21
CA PRO A 692 -18.76 -5.77 49.55
C PRO A 692 -18.74 -6.65 48.30
N LEU A 693 -17.83 -7.63 48.24
CA LEU A 693 -17.72 -8.56 47.09
C LEU A 693 -19.04 -9.29 46.79
N SER A 694 -19.84 -9.57 47.82
CA SER A 694 -21.15 -10.23 47.68
C SER A 694 -22.16 -9.40 46.88
N ALA A 695 -22.08 -8.07 46.94
CA ALA A 695 -22.89 -7.18 46.09
C ALA A 695 -22.38 -7.15 44.64
N LEU A 696 -21.15 -7.60 44.41
CA LEU A 696 -20.48 -7.68 43.12
C LEU A 696 -20.42 -9.14 42.59
N GLY A 697 -21.30 -10.02 43.07
CA GLY A 697 -21.45 -11.36 42.51
C GLY A 697 -20.35 -12.36 42.87
N MET A 698 -19.51 -12.06 43.86
CA MET A 698 -18.44 -12.94 44.33
C MET A 698 -18.54 -13.19 45.84
N GLU A 699 -18.26 -14.41 46.30
CA GLU A 699 -18.18 -14.68 47.74
C GLU A 699 -16.84 -14.21 48.32
N GLY A 700 -16.85 -13.82 49.58
CA GLY A 700 -15.66 -13.33 50.28
C GLY A 700 -16.05 -12.38 51.42
N ASP A 701 -15.15 -12.21 52.39
CA ASP A 701 -15.35 -11.30 53.52
C ASP A 701 -14.77 -9.90 53.26
N PHE A 702 -14.35 -9.63 52.02
CA PHE A 702 -13.68 -8.38 51.65
C PHE A 702 -14.66 -7.35 51.06
N ASP A 703 -14.33 -6.08 51.29
CA ASP A 703 -14.80 -4.98 50.45
C ASP A 703 -13.85 -4.79 49.28
N LEU A 704 -14.39 -4.34 48.16
CA LEU A 704 -13.67 -3.90 46.98
C LEU A 704 -13.95 -2.40 46.76
N ALA A 705 -12.91 -1.64 46.44
CA ALA A 705 -13.05 -0.27 45.98
C ALA A 705 -12.41 -0.04 44.60
N THR A 706 -13.05 0.77 43.76
CA THR A 706 -12.58 1.17 42.42
C THR A 706 -12.90 2.65 42.19
N PRO A 707 -12.01 3.44 41.57
CA PRO A 707 -12.32 4.81 41.18
C PRO A 707 -13.55 4.87 40.26
N TRP A 708 -14.33 5.95 40.35
CA TRP A 708 -15.55 6.13 39.53
C TRP A 708 -15.27 6.33 38.04
N THR A 709 -14.05 6.72 37.68
CA THR A 709 -13.65 7.12 36.33
C THR A 709 -12.41 6.33 35.88
N PHE A 710 -11.70 6.81 34.85
CA PHE A 710 -10.38 6.29 34.49
C PHE A 710 -9.25 6.69 35.47
N ALA A 711 -9.58 7.37 36.59
CA ALA A 711 -8.65 7.64 37.67
C ALA A 711 -8.05 6.36 38.30
N CYS A 712 -6.94 6.48 39.01
CA CYS A 712 -6.24 5.37 39.64
C CYS A 712 -5.92 5.65 41.11
N PHE A 713 -5.78 4.62 41.93
CA PHE A 713 -5.20 4.72 43.26
C PHE A 713 -3.70 5.00 43.21
N LYS A 714 -3.20 5.75 44.18
CA LYS A 714 -1.76 5.87 44.45
C LYS A 714 -1.24 4.58 45.07
N CYS A 715 -0.54 3.76 44.29
CA CYS A 715 0.15 2.56 44.77
C CYS A 715 1.62 2.56 44.34
N LYS A 716 2.45 1.78 45.02
CA LYS A 716 3.86 1.58 44.66
C LYS A 716 3.97 0.51 43.58
N GLY A 717 4.65 0.81 42.47
CA GLY A 717 4.84 -0.15 41.37
C GLY A 717 3.68 -0.20 40.36
N GLY A 718 3.76 -1.13 39.41
CA GLY A 718 2.80 -1.31 38.31
C GLY A 718 3.08 -0.41 37.10
N ALA A 719 2.64 -0.87 35.92
CA ALA A 719 2.82 -0.18 34.65
C ALA A 719 2.27 1.25 34.66
N LYS A 720 2.87 2.15 33.88
CA LYS A 720 2.54 3.59 33.92
C LYS A 720 1.27 3.97 33.16
N ALA A 721 0.86 3.14 32.20
CA ALA A 721 -0.18 3.45 31.23
C ALA A 721 -1.21 2.32 31.03
N PHE A 722 -0.88 1.11 31.48
CA PHE A 722 -1.73 -0.08 31.39
C PHE A 722 -2.23 -0.47 32.79
N PHE A 723 -3.54 -0.58 32.94
CA PHE A 723 -4.17 -0.79 34.23
C PHE A 723 -5.37 -1.74 34.12
N HIS A 724 -5.51 -2.65 35.08
CA HIS A 724 -6.67 -3.54 35.23
C HIS A 724 -6.96 -3.77 36.72
N GLY A 725 -8.01 -4.54 37.03
CA GLY A 725 -8.49 -4.83 38.38
C GLY A 725 -9.77 -4.08 38.75
N GLY A 726 -10.06 -2.96 38.09
CA GLY A 726 -11.23 -2.13 38.34
C GLY A 726 -12.52 -2.69 37.73
N LEU A 727 -13.59 -1.89 37.81
CA LEU A 727 -14.93 -2.28 37.36
C LEU A 727 -15.46 -1.43 36.20
N SER A 728 -14.60 -0.69 35.49
CA SER A 728 -15.04 0.00 34.27
C SER A 728 -15.51 -1.02 33.23
N PRO A 729 -16.39 -0.66 32.28
CA PRO A 729 -16.81 -1.57 31.20
C PRO A 729 -15.63 -2.18 30.43
N GLN A 730 -14.55 -1.41 30.21
CA GLN A 730 -13.33 -1.86 29.55
C GLN A 730 -12.58 -2.96 30.30
N GLU A 731 -12.73 -3.02 31.63
CA GLU A 731 -12.09 -4.00 32.51
C GLU A 731 -13.03 -5.18 32.83
N LEU A 732 -14.31 -4.90 33.07
CA LEU A 732 -15.29 -5.87 33.55
C LEU A 732 -15.99 -6.63 32.43
N LEU A 733 -16.19 -6.04 31.26
CA LEU A 733 -16.83 -6.71 30.13
C LEU A 733 -15.78 -7.39 29.25
N VAL A 734 -15.83 -8.71 29.26
CA VAL A 734 -14.89 -9.58 28.53
C VAL A 734 -15.63 -10.35 27.42
N PRO A 735 -14.95 -10.67 26.31
CA PRO A 735 -15.55 -11.45 25.24
C PRO A 735 -15.60 -12.94 25.59
N VAL A 736 -16.76 -13.56 25.38
CA VAL A 736 -16.91 -15.01 25.26
C VAL A 736 -17.37 -15.30 23.83
N MET A 737 -16.51 -15.98 23.07
CA MET A 737 -16.73 -16.28 21.66
C MET A 737 -16.86 -17.78 21.45
N ILE A 738 -17.93 -18.19 20.81
CA ILE A 738 -18.19 -19.58 20.45
C ILE A 738 -18.06 -19.69 18.94
N LEU A 739 -17.17 -20.59 18.52
CA LEU A 739 -16.81 -20.78 17.13
C LEU A 739 -17.07 -22.23 16.74
N SER A 740 -17.70 -22.42 15.58
CA SER A 740 -17.77 -23.72 14.92
C SER A 740 -17.32 -23.55 13.46
N PRO A 741 -16.61 -24.54 12.88
CA PRO A 741 -16.28 -24.52 11.46
C PRO A 741 -17.56 -24.36 10.63
N SER A 742 -17.57 -23.42 9.67
CA SER A 742 -18.72 -23.30 8.78
C SER A 742 -18.85 -24.56 7.91
N SER A 743 -20.09 -24.97 7.61
CA SER A 743 -20.36 -26.04 6.63
C SER A 743 -19.99 -25.65 5.18
N LYS A 744 -19.66 -24.37 4.94
CA LYS A 744 -19.14 -23.90 3.66
C LYS A 744 -17.69 -24.38 3.51
N PRO A 745 -17.33 -25.06 2.41
CA PRO A 745 -15.92 -25.32 2.13
C PRO A 745 -15.18 -23.98 2.11
N SER A 746 -14.08 -23.87 2.86
CA SER A 746 -13.11 -22.79 2.65
C SER A 746 -12.78 -22.77 1.16
N ALA A 747 -13.18 -21.70 0.48
CA ALA A 747 -12.76 -21.51 -0.90
C ALA A 747 -11.23 -21.44 -0.86
N GLY A 748 -10.56 -22.41 -1.49
CA GLY A 748 -9.12 -22.34 -1.68
C GLY A 748 -8.74 -21.01 -2.36
N PRO A 749 -7.46 -20.61 -2.33
CA PRO A 749 -7.02 -19.35 -2.90
C PRO A 749 -7.59 -19.20 -4.32
N PRO A 750 -8.18 -18.04 -4.68
CA PRO A 750 -8.89 -17.88 -5.94
C PRO A 750 -7.97 -18.23 -7.10
N VAL A 751 -8.26 -19.35 -7.76
CA VAL A 751 -7.49 -19.83 -8.90
C VAL A 751 -7.85 -18.95 -10.09
N GLY A 752 -6.86 -18.33 -10.72
CA GLY A 752 -7.03 -17.58 -11.96
C GLY A 752 -6.73 -16.09 -11.91
N ILE A 753 -6.22 -15.53 -10.80
CA ILE A 753 -5.68 -14.16 -10.79
C ILE A 753 -4.17 -14.20 -11.00
N THR A 754 -3.69 -13.54 -12.06
CA THR A 754 -2.26 -13.30 -12.26
C THR A 754 -1.86 -12.04 -11.51
N TRP A 755 -1.05 -12.18 -10.48
CA TRP A 755 -0.58 -11.08 -9.65
C TRP A 755 0.71 -10.47 -10.18
N LYS A 756 0.80 -9.15 -10.09
CA LYS A 756 2.01 -8.37 -10.34
C LYS A 756 2.30 -7.52 -9.10
N LEU A 757 3.47 -7.73 -8.51
CA LEU A 757 4.00 -6.93 -7.42
C LEU A 757 4.96 -5.91 -7.99
N VAL A 758 4.71 -4.62 -7.73
CA VAL A 758 5.56 -3.53 -8.20
C VAL A 758 6.12 -2.79 -6.99
N PRO A 759 7.35 -3.07 -6.56
CA PRO A 759 8.04 -2.30 -5.53
C PRO A 759 8.06 -0.80 -5.84
N GLY A 760 7.88 0.04 -4.82
CA GLY A 760 8.06 1.49 -4.95
C GLY A 760 9.52 1.88 -5.18
N SER A 761 10.45 1.10 -4.64
CA SER A 761 11.89 1.21 -4.87
C SER A 761 12.50 -0.17 -5.14
N GLN A 762 13.64 -0.19 -5.83
CA GLN A 762 14.41 -1.44 -6.04
C GLN A 762 15.22 -1.85 -4.79
N LYS A 763 15.33 -0.94 -3.81
CA LYS A 763 16.12 -1.12 -2.59
C LYS A 763 15.36 -0.63 -1.36
N LEU A 764 15.47 -1.35 -0.26
CA LEU A 764 15.04 -0.91 1.06
C LEU A 764 16.10 0.05 1.61
N THR A 765 15.83 1.35 1.51
CA THR A 765 16.72 2.41 2.00
C THR A 765 16.14 3.12 3.23
N THR A 766 14.87 2.91 3.51
CA THR A 766 14.11 3.53 4.60
C THR A 766 13.27 2.47 5.29
N ARG A 767 12.82 2.77 6.52
CA ARG A 767 12.02 1.83 7.31
C ARG A 767 10.65 1.55 6.67
N PHE A 768 10.13 2.48 5.89
CA PHE A 768 8.91 2.28 5.10
C PHE A 768 9.24 1.85 3.68
N PHE A 769 8.49 0.86 3.19
CA PHE A 769 8.59 0.31 1.85
C PHE A 769 7.20 0.12 1.26
N SER A 770 6.93 0.77 0.14
CA SER A 770 5.66 0.59 -0.57
C SER A 770 5.76 -0.49 -1.65
N VAL A 771 4.69 -1.26 -1.82
CA VAL A 771 4.48 -2.15 -2.96
C VAL A 771 3.08 -1.93 -3.50
N GLN A 772 2.96 -1.83 -4.82
CA GLN A 772 1.66 -1.88 -5.46
C GLN A 772 1.34 -3.27 -5.93
N ILE A 773 0.14 -3.71 -5.58
CA ILE A 773 -0.47 -4.93 -6.06
C ILE A 773 -1.35 -4.57 -7.24
N VAL A 774 -1.14 -5.28 -8.34
CA VAL A 774 -2.06 -5.31 -9.48
C VAL A 774 -2.38 -6.77 -9.76
N GLY A 775 -3.65 -7.05 -10.08
CA GLY A 775 -4.12 -8.37 -10.45
C GLY A 775 -4.87 -8.33 -11.76
N MET A 776 -4.75 -9.39 -12.56
CA MET A 776 -5.58 -9.61 -13.74
C MET A 776 -6.22 -10.97 -13.68
N ASN A 777 -7.55 -10.99 -13.71
CA ASN A 777 -8.35 -12.20 -13.79
C ASN A 777 -8.20 -12.82 -15.17
N SER A 778 -7.67 -14.04 -15.20
CA SER A 778 -7.49 -14.87 -16.40
C SER A 778 -8.68 -15.79 -16.68
N GLY A 779 -9.68 -15.81 -15.80
CA GLY A 779 -10.90 -16.60 -15.93
C GLY A 779 -11.95 -16.00 -16.87
N LEU A 780 -12.91 -16.84 -17.26
CA LEU A 780 -14.09 -16.45 -18.03
C LEU A 780 -15.14 -15.69 -17.21
N PHE A 781 -15.13 -15.87 -15.88
CA PHE A 781 -16.08 -15.26 -14.94
C PHE A 781 -15.40 -14.23 -14.07
N ASP A 782 -16.17 -13.26 -13.58
CA ASP A 782 -15.70 -12.30 -12.59
C ASP A 782 -15.38 -13.03 -11.28
N ILE A 783 -14.15 -12.86 -10.80
CA ILE A 783 -13.67 -13.41 -9.54
C ILE A 783 -13.62 -12.24 -8.56
N ALA A 784 -14.24 -12.40 -7.39
CA ALA A 784 -14.04 -11.48 -6.29
C ALA A 784 -12.59 -11.64 -5.79
N PRO A 785 -11.78 -10.57 -5.74
CA PRO A 785 -10.41 -10.70 -5.30
C PRO A 785 -10.36 -11.11 -3.82
N PRO A 786 -9.36 -11.90 -3.41
CA PRO A 786 -9.22 -12.30 -2.03
C PRO A 786 -8.78 -11.09 -1.18
N LYS A 787 -9.02 -11.19 0.11
CA LYS A 787 -8.29 -10.38 1.09
C LYS A 787 -6.84 -10.86 1.11
N VAL A 788 -5.89 -9.93 1.07
CA VAL A 788 -4.47 -10.25 0.95
C VAL A 788 -3.65 -9.72 2.12
N ARG A 789 -2.50 -10.33 2.35
CA ARG A 789 -1.47 -9.84 3.26
C ARG A 789 -0.14 -9.74 2.53
N VAL A 790 0.66 -8.74 2.89
CA VAL A 790 1.98 -8.53 2.30
C VAL A 790 3.05 -8.55 3.37
N GLU A 791 4.11 -9.31 3.12
CA GLU A 791 5.21 -9.50 4.07
C GLU A 791 6.57 -9.39 3.37
N LEU A 792 7.52 -8.71 4.00
CA LEU A 792 8.94 -8.90 3.77
C LEU A 792 9.44 -9.99 4.71
N ARG A 793 10.19 -10.96 4.16
CA ARG A 793 10.80 -12.04 4.94
C ARG A 793 12.32 -12.09 4.74
N ALA A 794 13.04 -12.21 5.85
CA ALA A 794 14.47 -12.52 5.90
C ALA A 794 14.64 -13.94 6.48
N LYS A 795 15.32 -14.85 5.77
CA LYS A 795 15.44 -16.28 6.14
C LYS A 795 14.12 -16.98 6.51
N GLY A 796 13.01 -16.54 5.91
CA GLY A 796 11.67 -17.06 6.21
C GLY A 796 11.01 -16.47 7.47
N LYS A 797 11.71 -15.65 8.26
CA LYS A 797 11.14 -14.84 9.34
C LYS A 797 10.55 -13.55 8.76
N ILE A 798 9.36 -13.16 9.22
CA ILE A 798 8.74 -11.89 8.85
C ILE A 798 9.53 -10.74 9.51
N VAL A 799 9.93 -9.75 8.72
CA VAL A 799 10.70 -8.57 9.17
C VAL A 799 9.96 -7.25 8.90
N SER A 800 8.70 -7.34 8.50
CA SER A 800 7.88 -6.16 8.24
C SER A 800 6.44 -6.37 8.64
N ARG A 801 5.71 -5.27 8.75
CA ARG A 801 4.26 -5.25 8.92
C ARG A 801 3.63 -4.23 7.97
N ALA A 802 2.46 -4.54 7.42
CA ALA A 802 1.67 -3.55 6.69
C ALA A 802 1.07 -2.52 7.65
N VAL A 803 1.24 -1.23 7.34
CA VAL A 803 0.79 -0.12 8.21
C VAL A 803 -0.24 0.77 7.54
N SER A 804 -0.39 0.66 6.22
CA SER A 804 -1.45 1.34 5.47
C SER A 804 -1.59 0.74 4.07
N ALA A 805 -2.73 1.01 3.43
CA ALA A 805 -2.97 0.74 2.02
C ALA A 805 -3.76 1.87 1.38
N SER A 806 -3.75 1.97 0.05
CA SER A 806 -4.55 2.95 -0.70
C SER A 806 -6.05 2.80 -0.45
N TYR A 807 -6.51 1.57 -0.20
CA TYR A 807 -7.88 1.27 0.20
C TYR A 807 -7.95 -0.09 0.89
N GLY A 808 -9.04 -0.34 1.61
CA GLY A 808 -9.37 -1.67 2.16
C GLY A 808 -8.41 -2.18 3.23
N PHE A 809 -7.58 -1.31 3.81
CA PHE A 809 -6.67 -1.66 4.90
C PHE A 809 -7.46 -2.00 6.16
N GLU A 810 -7.12 -3.10 6.81
CA GLU A 810 -7.75 -3.55 8.04
C GLU A 810 -6.78 -3.44 9.21
N GLU A 811 -7.02 -2.48 10.09
CA GLU A 811 -6.11 -2.08 11.16
C GLU A 811 -5.68 -3.23 12.07
N ALA A 812 -6.63 -4.05 12.54
CA ALA A 812 -6.32 -5.15 13.45
C ALA A 812 -5.43 -6.24 12.86
N THR A 813 -5.44 -6.42 11.53
CA THR A 813 -4.76 -7.54 10.90
C THR A 813 -3.60 -7.11 10.02
N GLY A 814 -3.57 -5.86 9.56
CA GLY A 814 -2.74 -5.41 8.46
C GLY A 814 -3.12 -6.07 7.12
N ASP A 815 -4.26 -6.76 7.05
CA ASP A 815 -4.77 -7.33 5.80
C ASP A 815 -5.39 -6.24 4.92
N VAL A 816 -5.50 -6.54 3.63
CA VAL A 816 -6.03 -5.60 2.64
C VAL A 816 -7.13 -6.25 1.83
N ALA A 817 -8.35 -5.73 1.98
CA ALA A 817 -9.49 -6.08 1.15
C ALA A 817 -9.33 -5.43 -0.24
N LEU A 818 -9.04 -6.25 -1.24
CA LEU A 818 -8.91 -5.82 -2.62
C LEU A 818 -10.29 -5.64 -3.27
N ARG A 819 -10.37 -4.86 -4.36
CA ARG A 819 -11.58 -4.69 -5.16
C ARG A 819 -11.27 -4.73 -6.66
N ASN A 820 -12.26 -5.14 -7.46
CA ASN A 820 -12.17 -5.05 -8.91
C ASN A 820 -12.15 -3.57 -9.35
N ASP A 821 -11.47 -3.30 -10.47
CA ASP A 821 -11.45 -1.99 -11.09
C ASP A 821 -12.84 -1.65 -11.64
N GLU A 822 -13.30 -0.42 -11.41
CA GLU A 822 -14.63 0.04 -11.82
C GLU A 822 -14.76 0.13 -13.34
N SER A 823 -13.66 0.39 -14.05
CA SER A 823 -13.62 0.51 -15.51
C SER A 823 -13.42 -0.83 -16.23
N ASP A 824 -12.81 -1.81 -15.54
CA ASP A 824 -12.51 -3.13 -16.09
C ASP A 824 -12.56 -4.17 -14.97
N HIS A 825 -13.72 -4.81 -14.79
CA HIS A 825 -13.94 -5.80 -13.73
C HIS A 825 -13.02 -7.04 -13.81
N LYS A 826 -12.28 -7.23 -14.91
CA LYS A 826 -11.23 -8.27 -14.99
C LYS A 826 -9.92 -7.85 -14.36
N LYS A 827 -9.72 -6.57 -14.07
CA LYS A 827 -8.55 -6.06 -13.36
C LYS A 827 -8.88 -5.82 -11.90
N ILE A 828 -7.90 -6.06 -11.06
CA ILE A 828 -7.95 -5.63 -9.67
C ILE A 828 -7.46 -4.18 -9.63
N ALA A 829 -8.24 -3.30 -8.99
CA ALA A 829 -7.88 -1.90 -8.84
C ALA A 829 -6.49 -1.80 -8.17
N PRO A 830 -5.52 -1.06 -8.72
CA PRO A 830 -4.20 -0.96 -8.14
C PRO A 830 -4.25 -0.52 -6.68
N ASN A 831 -3.57 -1.25 -5.79
CA ASN A 831 -3.52 -0.92 -4.36
C ASN A 831 -2.07 -0.81 -3.91
N THR A 832 -1.67 0.35 -3.42
CA THR A 832 -0.34 0.53 -2.82
C THR A 832 -0.43 0.27 -1.32
N ILE A 833 0.31 -0.74 -0.89
CA ILE A 833 0.47 -1.13 0.51
C ILE A 833 1.83 -0.65 0.99
N THR A 834 1.84 0.05 2.12
CA THR A 834 3.07 0.46 2.80
C THR A 834 3.38 -0.52 3.92
N LEU A 835 4.61 -1.04 3.89
CA LEU A 835 5.18 -1.92 4.89
C LEU A 835 6.17 -1.13 5.74
N MET A 836 6.10 -1.28 7.05
CA MET A 836 7.12 -0.84 7.99
C MET A 836 8.02 -2.01 8.35
N ILE A 837 9.33 -1.84 8.22
CA ILE A 837 10.34 -2.78 8.69
C ILE A 837 10.34 -2.76 10.22
N THR A 838 10.08 -3.92 10.83
CA THR A 838 9.97 -4.09 12.29
C THR A 838 11.29 -4.53 12.93
N GLU A 839 12.14 -5.20 12.16
CA GLU A 839 13.45 -5.68 12.58
C GLU A 839 14.47 -5.49 11.47
N GLU A 840 15.73 -5.20 11.82
CA GLU A 840 16.75 -4.94 10.81
C GLU A 840 17.10 -6.26 10.11
N PRO A 841 16.93 -6.36 8.78
CA PRO A 841 17.24 -7.60 8.10
C PRO A 841 18.74 -7.88 8.21
N ASP A 842 19.10 -9.04 8.75
CA ASP A 842 20.50 -9.50 8.83
C ASP A 842 21.09 -9.94 7.47
N GLN A 843 20.36 -9.71 6.37
CA GLN A 843 20.69 -10.13 5.01
C GLN A 843 20.78 -8.94 4.06
N LYS A 844 21.60 -9.09 3.00
CA LYS A 844 21.70 -8.12 1.89
C LYS A 844 20.44 -8.05 1.02
N SER A 845 19.48 -8.95 1.22
CA SER A 845 18.22 -8.96 0.50
C SER A 845 17.12 -9.66 1.31
N VAL A 846 15.88 -9.24 1.08
CA VAL A 846 14.67 -9.89 1.62
C VAL A 846 13.75 -10.31 0.47
N GLY A 847 12.87 -11.28 0.73
CA GLY A 847 11.80 -11.64 -0.20
C GLY A 847 10.50 -10.90 0.13
N LEU A 848 9.76 -10.49 -0.90
CA LEU A 848 8.43 -9.88 -0.78
C LEU A 848 7.37 -10.92 -1.13
N TYR A 849 6.42 -11.15 -0.24
CA TYR A 849 5.40 -12.19 -0.37
C TYR A 849 4.02 -11.54 -0.35
N LEU A 850 3.19 -11.94 -1.32
CA LEU A 850 1.75 -11.70 -1.32
C LEU A 850 1.07 -13.00 -0.94
N LEU A 851 0.27 -12.95 0.12
CA LEU A 851 -0.42 -14.10 0.69
C LEU A 851 -1.92 -13.86 0.68
N ASP A 852 -2.67 -14.94 0.55
CA ASP A 852 -4.09 -14.94 0.86
C ASP A 852 -4.26 -14.81 2.39
N ALA A 853 -4.99 -13.78 2.84
CA ALA A 853 -5.11 -13.47 4.26
C ALA A 853 -5.90 -14.55 5.04
N ALA A 854 -6.77 -15.29 4.36
CA ALA A 854 -7.57 -16.34 4.98
C ALA A 854 -6.77 -17.65 5.14
N THR A 855 -6.13 -18.09 4.07
CA THR A 855 -5.49 -19.40 4.02
C THR A 855 -3.99 -19.35 4.35
N GLY A 856 -3.37 -18.18 4.26
CA GLY A 856 -1.92 -18.01 4.31
C GLY A 856 -1.20 -18.56 3.07
N ALA A 857 -1.95 -18.94 2.02
CA ALA A 857 -1.38 -19.46 0.78
C ALA A 857 -0.60 -18.37 0.03
N GLU A 858 0.54 -18.72 -0.53
CA GLU A 858 1.33 -17.81 -1.37
C GLU A 858 0.61 -17.56 -2.69
N LEU A 859 0.25 -16.31 -2.94
CA LEU A 859 -0.38 -15.85 -4.18
C LEU A 859 0.66 -15.39 -5.20
N ALA A 860 1.70 -14.69 -4.74
CA ALA A 860 2.85 -14.27 -5.54
C ALA A 860 4.05 -13.91 -4.66
N ARG A 861 5.24 -13.88 -5.25
CA ARG A 861 6.45 -13.42 -4.57
C ARG A 861 7.43 -12.69 -5.48
N LEU A 862 8.27 -11.84 -4.89
CA LEU A 862 9.53 -11.36 -5.48
C LEU A 862 10.68 -11.81 -4.58
N GLU A 863 11.62 -12.57 -5.14
CA GLU A 863 12.64 -13.27 -4.33
C GLU A 863 13.72 -12.35 -3.77
N LYS A 864 13.94 -11.18 -4.37
CA LYS A 864 15.07 -10.32 -4.02
C LYS A 864 14.73 -8.83 -4.10
N ILE A 865 14.54 -8.22 -2.93
CA ILE A 865 14.63 -6.77 -2.72
C ILE A 865 15.95 -6.50 -2.02
N GLU A 866 16.81 -5.65 -2.58
CA GLU A 866 18.10 -5.32 -1.95
C GLU A 866 17.90 -4.51 -0.67
N VAL A 867 18.67 -4.83 0.38
CA VAL A 867 18.65 -4.11 1.65
C VAL A 867 19.83 -3.13 1.67
N SER A 868 19.56 -1.87 1.94
CA SER A 868 20.55 -0.79 2.08
C SER A 868 20.17 0.20 3.17
N ILE A 869 19.27 -0.20 4.06
CA ILE A 869 18.88 0.55 5.25
C ILE A 869 19.93 0.31 6.35
N ALA A 870 20.26 1.36 7.09
CA ALA A 870 20.84 1.24 8.43
C ALA A 870 19.77 1.77 9.37
N MET A 871 19.28 0.93 10.29
CA MET A 871 18.21 1.33 11.22
C MET A 871 18.73 2.18 12.38
#